data_AF-W2XBI6-F1
#
_entry.id   AF-W2XBI6-F1
#
_cell.length_a   1.000
_cell.length_b   1.000
_cell.length_c   1.000
_cell.angle_alpha   90.00
_cell.angle_beta   90.00
_cell.angle_gamma   90.00
#
_symmetry.space_group_name_H-M   'P 1'
#
loop_
_entity.id
_entity.type
_entity.pdbx_description
1 polymer ?
#
loop_
_entity_poly.entity_id
_entity_poly.type
_entity_poly.pdbx_seq_one_letter_code
_entity_poly.pdbx_strand_id
1 'polypeptide(L)'
;MQLDKPARKFRPLWALQYAVAVAEREPETGVPTKAVCLMCRAFERDETEGAKRRKRKTKVQCFSPPWRPDNMRRHLEQQHALRWGQYKDLSDEDKRRFFPTNVAISTRPRVDTVETSVEIGDQQVSERNTAVVETMKRSRTFLVDKDIVDELLRGIEGDDVEFNGFEMQEIEWIEVDDENLDENEARYAVIVDSGLEMNICVKYVAGGVSFKQAAGLYQGVMEGISATENGQCTERRVMNLCRVACAVNLQRLRGILKGKEVWAFAVVLELCNCAGSSFIDVRVRFEHGGEIHSVHLIGIVVLDEMMTDESVDLVVRYLNVIAPQWRTKLIGVSLLNDRCGCMERIMNRLAAECEESIYCDYSLSSKLSQLMREACRLILTAEFTNTMIALVSHLRSLRALNCPKLVEGSWESTVKVLQWLVTNQAYVIECSQQSQYVGFPPPEWWILALVLTNVTGRVNSILQQLSSGKGLPHDRQHLIDLMNHLSMMTGAAGPFIPSEFLSMSCEDIVIGSFSLNPVTTTTFLKSQGNFANSAVDSLQPDTYEALVNVTSIFVLTVLSKLSQIIAENNNDSTEWNRTIYQVPTFLPNTLCKMRHQDFVGIMQQQRIRLEKRFSNEEIEKIEVQHRALRNAYLLEKRVSDEIDRLSDSCSFSEGWREGIIAGVDCRVLRYFCGALAAAATSSTPRSEDSEFMLINWCKIPFSQSITDFSLEAILHAQNYRSWPKY
;
A
#
# COMPACT_ATOMS: atom_id res chain seq x y z
N MET A 1 34.52 41.25 56.39
CA MET A 1 34.71 41.43 54.94
C MET A 1 35.09 40.08 54.33
N GLN A 2 34.08 39.28 53.93
CA GLN A 2 34.28 38.08 53.12
C GLN A 2 33.89 38.45 51.69
N LEU A 3 34.88 38.49 50.80
CA LEU A 3 34.71 38.74 49.37
C LEU A 3 33.95 37.56 48.76
N ASP A 4 32.67 37.76 48.45
CA ASP A 4 31.91 36.83 47.61
C ASP A 4 32.59 36.75 46.24
N LYS A 5 33.23 35.61 45.97
CA LYS A 5 33.88 35.37 44.68
C LYS A 5 32.80 35.38 43.59
N PRO A 6 32.96 36.14 42.50
CA PRO A 6 31.96 36.23 41.46
C PRO A 6 31.70 34.83 40.87
N ALA A 7 30.43 34.42 40.83
CA ALA A 7 30.02 33.13 40.27
C ALA A 7 30.55 33.01 38.83
N ARG A 8 31.40 32.02 38.58
CA ARG A 8 31.98 31.79 37.25
C ARG A 8 30.86 31.53 36.25
N LYS A 9 30.76 32.37 35.22
CA LYS A 9 29.84 32.21 34.08
C LYS A 9 30.32 31.07 33.16
N PHE A 10 29.40 30.38 32.51
CA PHE A 10 29.74 29.34 31.53
C PHE A 10 30.47 29.97 30.34
N ARG A 11 31.69 29.50 30.03
CA ARG A 11 32.44 29.98 28.86
C ARG A 11 32.16 29.09 27.64
N PRO A 12 31.82 29.64 26.46
CA PRO A 12 31.54 28.86 25.25
C PRO A 12 32.68 27.91 24.85
N LEU A 13 33.94 28.31 25.08
CA LEU A 13 35.13 27.49 24.87
C LEU A 13 35.09 26.16 25.65
N TRP A 14 34.38 26.10 26.78
CA TRP A 14 34.24 24.87 27.57
C TRP A 14 33.41 23.80 26.85
N ALA A 15 32.54 24.17 25.91
CA ALA A 15 31.74 23.21 25.17
C ALA A 15 32.62 22.27 24.34
N LEU A 16 33.56 22.85 23.59
CA LEU A 16 34.58 22.11 22.84
C LEU A 16 35.66 21.56 23.75
N GLN A 17 36.14 22.34 24.72
CA GLN A 17 37.25 21.93 25.58
C GLN A 17 36.89 20.74 26.49
N TYR A 18 35.66 20.63 26.98
CA TYR A 18 35.25 19.57 27.91
C TYR A 18 34.13 18.69 27.35
N ALA A 19 33.92 18.69 26.03
CA ALA A 19 32.89 17.87 25.37
C ALA A 19 31.52 17.96 26.08
N VAL A 20 31.06 19.19 26.38
CA VAL A 20 29.76 19.46 27.02
C VAL A 20 28.90 20.32 26.11
N ALA A 21 27.59 20.12 26.12
CA ALA A 21 26.63 20.96 25.41
C ALA A 21 25.65 21.64 26.37
N VAL A 22 25.29 22.89 26.11
CA VAL A 22 24.26 23.59 26.87
C VAL A 22 22.92 22.94 26.54
N ALA A 23 22.23 22.42 27.55
CA ALA A 23 20.93 21.77 27.41
C ALA A 23 19.77 22.72 27.70
N GLU A 24 19.95 23.67 28.63
CA GLU A 24 18.92 24.64 29.02
C GLU A 24 19.53 26.04 29.14
N ARG A 25 18.77 27.04 28.71
CA ARG A 25 19.08 28.47 28.82
C ARG A 25 17.91 29.18 29.49
N GLU A 26 18.22 30.22 30.25
CA GLU A 26 17.20 31.08 30.84
C GLU A 26 16.44 31.84 29.72
N PRO A 27 15.08 31.85 29.74
CA PRO A 27 14.28 32.35 28.61
C PRO A 27 14.50 33.83 28.30
N GLU A 28 14.74 34.64 29.32
CA GLU A 28 14.80 36.11 29.21
C GLU A 28 16.22 36.62 28.94
N THR A 29 17.23 35.98 29.53
CA THR A 29 18.64 36.44 29.46
C THR A 29 19.49 35.61 28.49
N GLY A 30 18.99 34.44 28.06
CA GLY A 30 19.73 33.50 27.20
C GLY A 30 20.94 32.82 27.88
N VAL A 31 21.16 33.08 29.17
CA VAL A 31 22.31 32.56 29.94
C VAL A 31 22.16 31.04 30.13
N PRO A 32 23.22 30.23 29.89
CA PRO A 32 23.19 28.80 30.18
C PRO A 32 22.87 28.52 31.65
N THR A 33 21.86 27.70 31.90
CA THR A 33 21.48 27.22 33.24
C THR A 33 21.88 25.77 33.46
N LYS A 34 22.07 24.99 32.38
CA LYS A 34 22.44 23.58 32.44
C LYS A 34 23.26 23.13 31.23
N ALA A 35 24.32 22.36 31.48
CA ALA A 35 25.13 21.72 30.45
C ALA A 35 25.21 20.21 30.68
N VAL A 36 25.26 19.43 29.61
CA VAL A 36 25.31 17.96 29.64
C VAL A 36 26.59 17.44 29.02
N CYS A 37 27.11 16.33 29.55
CA CYS A 37 28.26 15.63 28.98
C CYS A 37 27.87 14.94 27.66
N LEU A 38 28.53 15.30 26.55
CA LEU A 38 28.27 14.70 25.24
C LEU A 38 28.76 13.25 25.17
N MET A 39 29.83 12.90 25.89
CA MET A 39 30.32 11.52 25.98
C MET A 39 29.31 10.58 26.66
N CYS A 40 28.65 11.02 27.74
CA CYS A 40 27.56 10.28 28.39
C CYS A 40 26.36 10.06 27.47
N ARG A 41 26.15 10.97 26.50
CA ARG A 41 25.02 10.92 25.58
C ARG A 41 25.30 10.09 24.34
N ALA A 42 26.54 10.14 23.85
CA ALA A 42 26.96 9.46 22.64
C ALA A 42 27.39 8.01 22.89
N PHE A 43 27.92 7.71 24.08
CA PHE A 43 28.70 6.50 24.31
C PHE A 43 28.35 5.79 25.62
N GLU A 44 28.50 4.46 25.65
CA GLU A 44 28.44 3.68 26.90
C GLU A 44 29.70 3.98 27.76
N ARG A 45 29.60 3.79 29.08
CA ARG A 45 30.70 4.07 30.02
C ARG A 45 31.89 3.16 29.71
N ASP A 46 33.10 3.71 29.64
CA ASP A 46 34.31 2.93 29.36
C ASP A 46 34.53 1.91 30.50
N GLU A 47 34.69 0.61 30.17
CA GLU A 47 34.86 -0.45 31.17
C GLU A 47 36.16 -0.24 31.95
N THR A 48 36.09 -0.29 33.28
CA THR A 48 37.27 -0.25 34.15
C THR A 48 37.77 -1.69 34.31
N GLU A 49 39.00 -1.98 33.89
CA GLU A 49 39.59 -3.33 34.01
C GLU A 49 39.49 -3.82 35.47
N GLY A 50 38.74 -4.92 35.68
CA GLY A 50 38.58 -5.59 36.97
C GLY A 50 37.23 -5.44 37.69
N ALA A 51 36.25 -4.68 37.17
CA ALA A 51 34.94 -4.53 37.83
C ALA A 51 33.85 -5.49 37.29
N LYS A 52 33.22 -6.27 38.19
CA LYS A 52 32.12 -7.21 37.86
C LYS A 52 30.91 -6.48 37.22
N ARG A 53 30.47 -6.98 36.06
CA ARG A 53 29.30 -6.50 35.28
C ARG A 53 28.08 -6.21 36.16
N ARG A 54 27.68 -4.93 36.26
CA ARG A 54 26.40 -4.49 36.85
C ARG A 54 25.49 -3.89 35.77
N LYS A 55 24.18 -4.17 35.90
CA LYS A 55 23.12 -3.85 34.92
C LYS A 55 22.97 -2.35 34.60
N ARG A 56 22.58 -2.09 33.34
CA ARG A 56 22.36 -0.81 32.63
C ARG A 56 21.55 0.25 33.41
N LYS A 57 22.17 1.42 33.65
CA LYS A 57 21.52 2.75 33.74
C LYS A 57 22.52 3.86 33.37
N THR A 58 22.57 4.29 32.11
CA THR A 58 23.40 5.42 31.65
C THR A 58 22.66 6.74 31.95
N LYS A 59 22.75 7.23 33.19
CA LYS A 59 22.22 8.56 33.54
C LYS A 59 23.17 9.62 32.98
N VAL A 60 22.71 10.45 32.04
CA VAL A 60 23.52 11.52 31.45
C VAL A 60 23.91 12.55 32.51
N GLN A 61 25.21 12.79 32.68
CA GLN A 61 25.70 13.76 33.66
C GLN A 61 25.37 15.19 33.23
N CYS A 62 24.77 15.95 34.16
CA CYS A 62 24.45 17.36 34.00
C CYS A 62 25.34 18.21 34.94
N PHE A 63 25.64 19.43 34.51
CA PHE A 63 26.38 20.45 35.25
C PHE A 63 25.53 21.73 35.28
N SER A 64 25.51 22.41 36.43
CA SER A 64 24.77 23.64 36.66
C SER A 64 25.64 24.67 37.38
N PRO A 65 25.24 25.95 37.45
CA PRO A 65 25.93 26.95 38.25
C PRO A 65 26.06 26.54 39.73
N PRO A 66 27.15 26.90 40.44
CA PRO A 66 28.31 27.65 39.94
C PRO A 66 29.19 26.80 39.02
N TRP A 67 29.54 27.32 37.85
CA TRP A 67 30.22 26.55 36.82
C TRP A 67 31.67 26.21 37.20
N ARG A 68 31.97 24.92 37.32
CA ARG A 68 33.26 24.38 37.76
C ARG A 68 33.90 23.49 36.69
N PRO A 69 34.86 24.01 35.89
CA PRO A 69 35.56 23.25 34.86
C PRO A 69 36.33 22.04 35.42
N ASP A 70 36.81 22.15 36.66
CA ASP A 70 37.42 21.08 37.44
C ASP A 70 36.49 19.87 37.60
N ASN A 71 35.19 20.10 37.82
CA ASN A 71 34.19 19.02 37.89
C ASN A 71 33.92 18.38 36.52
N MET A 72 33.87 19.20 35.46
CA MET A 72 33.65 18.71 34.09
C MET A 72 34.82 17.81 33.65
N ARG A 73 36.06 18.28 33.87
CA ARG A 73 37.28 17.52 33.59
C ARG A 73 37.34 16.22 34.39
N ARG A 74 37.15 16.30 35.71
CA ARG A 74 37.20 15.13 36.60
C ARG A 74 36.17 14.07 36.20
N HIS A 75 34.98 14.48 35.77
CA HIS A 75 33.97 13.56 35.27
C HIS A 75 34.43 12.82 34.01
N LEU A 76 35.00 13.52 33.02
CA LEU A 76 35.50 12.91 31.79
C LEU A 76 36.66 11.95 32.06
N GLU A 77 37.60 12.35 32.91
CA GLU A 77 38.74 11.52 33.31
C GLU A 77 38.33 10.26 34.09
N GLN A 78 37.21 10.29 34.82
CA GLN A 78 36.75 9.16 35.64
C GLN A 78 35.73 8.24 34.93
N GLN A 79 34.90 8.78 34.04
CA GLN A 79 33.78 8.05 33.42
C GLN A 79 34.02 7.72 31.94
N HIS A 80 34.93 8.43 31.29
CA HIS A 80 35.21 8.34 29.86
C HIS A 80 36.71 8.41 29.57
N ALA A 81 37.55 7.81 30.43
CA ALA A 81 39.02 7.99 30.39
C ALA A 81 39.63 7.68 29.01
N LEU A 82 39.16 6.61 28.34
CA LEU A 82 39.69 6.18 27.06
C LEU A 82 39.31 7.16 25.95
N ARG A 83 38.02 7.48 25.84
CA ARG A 83 37.50 8.38 24.79
C ARG A 83 37.90 9.84 25.02
N TRP A 84 38.04 10.24 26.28
CA TRP A 84 38.54 11.55 26.65
C TRP A 84 40.01 11.73 26.25
N GLY A 85 40.84 10.68 26.40
CA GLY A 85 42.20 10.67 25.87
C GLY A 85 42.24 10.91 24.37
N GLN A 86 41.48 10.11 23.61
CA GLN A 86 41.36 10.27 22.15
C GLN A 86 40.86 11.67 21.76
N TYR A 87 39.83 12.17 22.43
CA TYR A 87 39.25 13.47 22.14
C TYR A 87 40.21 14.63 22.44
N LYS A 88 41.07 14.51 23.47
CA LYS A 88 42.00 15.58 23.86
C LYS A 88 43.06 15.84 22.79
N ASP A 89 43.50 14.78 22.11
CA ASP A 89 44.58 14.82 21.12
C ASP A 89 44.12 15.26 19.72
N LEU A 90 42.80 15.42 19.53
CA LEU A 90 42.22 15.89 18.26
C LEU A 90 42.37 17.40 18.06
N SER A 91 42.43 17.82 16.80
CA SER A 91 42.32 19.22 16.40
C SER A 91 40.92 19.77 16.73
N ASP A 92 40.79 21.09 16.86
CA ASP A 92 39.49 21.72 17.15
C ASP A 92 38.45 21.47 16.04
N GLU A 93 38.89 21.24 14.79
CA GLU A 93 38.00 20.89 13.68
C GLU A 93 37.54 19.43 13.76
N ASP A 94 38.43 18.52 14.16
CA ASP A 94 38.09 17.11 14.34
C ASP A 94 37.21 16.88 15.58
N LYS A 95 37.43 17.66 16.65
CA LYS A 95 36.56 17.66 17.85
C LYS A 95 35.12 18.02 17.52
N ARG A 96 34.87 18.90 16.54
CA ARG A 96 33.51 19.26 16.08
C ARG A 96 32.81 18.14 15.32
N ARG A 97 33.58 17.22 14.72
CA ARG A 97 33.07 16.06 13.96
C ARG A 97 33.11 14.75 14.75
N PHE A 98 33.65 14.78 15.97
CA PHE A 98 33.82 13.60 16.82
C PHE A 98 32.50 12.96 17.27
N PHE A 99 31.41 13.73 17.35
CA PHE A 99 30.09 13.24 17.74
C PHE A 99 29.12 13.27 16.54
N PRO A 100 28.30 12.24 16.33
CA PRO A 100 27.35 12.20 15.23
C PRO A 100 26.26 13.27 15.38
N THR A 101 25.72 13.76 14.26
CA THR A 101 24.88 14.97 14.15
C THR A 101 23.60 14.93 15.01
N ASN A 102 23.10 13.74 15.29
CA ASN A 102 21.96 13.47 16.17
C ASN A 102 22.29 13.61 17.67
N VAL A 103 23.56 13.77 18.04
CA VAL A 103 24.05 13.87 19.43
C VAL A 103 24.66 15.24 19.73
N ALA A 104 24.62 16.23 18.84
CA ALA A 104 25.05 17.61 19.12
C ALA A 104 23.84 18.54 19.27
N ILE A 105 23.61 19.12 20.46
CA ILE A 105 22.67 20.25 20.59
C ILE A 105 23.41 21.46 20.05
N SER A 106 22.84 22.10 19.02
CA SER A 106 23.37 23.28 18.35
C SER A 106 23.89 24.32 19.34
N THR A 107 25.21 24.42 19.51
CA THR A 107 25.88 25.43 20.33
C THR A 107 26.35 26.61 19.47
N ARG A 108 25.44 27.23 18.70
CA ARG A 108 25.70 28.58 18.19
C ARG A 108 25.16 29.59 19.21
N PRO A 109 26.02 30.35 19.92
CA PRO A 109 25.55 31.47 20.72
C PRO A 109 25.16 32.61 19.78
N ARG A 110 23.94 33.11 19.93
CA ARG A 110 23.47 34.36 19.35
C ARG A 110 24.20 35.49 20.09
N VAL A 111 25.01 36.28 19.39
CA VAL A 111 25.57 37.53 19.93
C VAL A 111 25.35 38.61 18.90
N ASP A 112 24.76 39.70 19.39
CA ASP A 112 24.43 40.91 18.67
C ASP A 112 25.66 41.55 18.04
N THR A 113 25.40 42.17 16.90
CA THR A 113 26.31 42.75 15.92
C THR A 113 27.29 43.73 16.53
N VAL A 114 28.60 43.44 16.42
CA VAL A 114 29.62 44.46 16.18
C VAL A 114 30.63 43.87 15.19
N GLU A 115 30.72 44.54 14.04
CA GLU A 115 31.54 44.21 12.89
C GLU A 115 33.04 44.12 13.24
N THR A 116 33.66 42.97 13.00
CA THR A 116 35.00 42.92 12.40
C THR A 116 35.14 41.61 11.63
N SER A 117 35.37 41.75 10.33
CA SER A 117 35.33 40.76 9.26
C SER A 117 36.38 39.65 9.38
N VAL A 118 35.89 38.40 9.37
CA VAL A 118 36.54 37.30 8.64
C VAL A 118 35.47 36.74 7.70
N GLU A 119 35.55 37.18 6.46
CA GLU A 119 34.64 36.92 5.36
C GLU A 119 34.66 35.44 4.97
N ILE A 120 33.79 34.64 5.57
CA ILE A 120 33.04 33.66 4.78
C ILE A 120 31.77 34.43 4.43
N GLY A 121 31.87 35.25 3.38
CA GLY A 121 30.91 36.31 3.13
C GLY A 121 29.47 35.82 3.12
N ASP A 122 28.53 36.68 3.53
CA ASP A 122 27.12 36.54 3.15
C ASP A 122 26.98 36.28 1.65
N GLN A 123 27.95 36.77 0.86
CA GLN A 123 28.23 36.35 -0.51
C GLN A 123 28.25 34.82 -0.71
N GLN A 124 28.98 34.00 0.05
CA GLN A 124 29.08 32.55 -0.19
C GLN A 124 27.82 31.74 0.17
N VAL A 125 27.03 32.16 1.17
CA VAL A 125 25.76 31.50 1.52
C VAL A 125 24.65 31.98 0.58
N SER A 126 24.63 33.28 0.27
CA SER A 126 23.79 33.84 -0.79
C SER A 126 24.13 33.24 -2.15
N GLU A 127 25.41 33.07 -2.50
CA GLU A 127 25.89 32.46 -3.76
C GLU A 127 25.58 30.97 -3.81
N ARG A 128 25.66 30.23 -2.69
CA ARG A 128 25.23 28.83 -2.66
C ARG A 128 23.71 28.70 -2.79
N ASN A 129 22.94 29.54 -2.10
CA ASN A 129 21.49 29.55 -2.23
C ASN A 129 21.06 30.04 -3.63
N THR A 130 21.75 31.02 -4.19
CA THR A 130 21.52 31.57 -5.53
C THR A 130 21.95 30.56 -6.58
N ALA A 131 23.08 29.87 -6.45
CA ALA A 131 23.52 28.82 -7.37
C ALA A 131 22.63 27.57 -7.30
N VAL A 132 22.14 27.18 -6.11
CA VAL A 132 21.11 26.14 -5.96
C VAL A 132 19.81 26.58 -6.63
N VAL A 133 19.37 27.81 -6.39
CA VAL A 133 18.16 28.39 -7.01
C VAL A 133 18.32 28.53 -8.54
N GLU A 134 19.47 28.94 -9.07
CA GLU A 134 19.75 29.08 -10.50
C GLU A 134 19.91 27.73 -11.21
N THR A 135 20.57 26.75 -10.58
CA THR A 135 20.68 25.38 -11.12
C THR A 135 19.32 24.66 -11.10
N MET A 136 18.42 25.06 -10.18
CA MET A 136 17.09 24.46 -9.98
C MET A 136 15.93 25.22 -10.69
N LYS A 137 16.12 26.49 -11.07
CA LYS A 137 15.25 27.29 -11.96
C LYS A 137 15.46 26.95 -13.45
N ARG A 138 16.13 25.84 -13.77
CA ARG A 138 16.21 25.36 -15.15
C ARG A 138 14.82 25.07 -15.66
N SER A 139 14.44 25.81 -16.69
CA SER A 139 13.23 25.52 -17.44
C SER A 139 13.32 24.11 -18.01
N ARG A 140 12.19 23.41 -18.01
CA ARG A 140 12.09 22.07 -18.62
C ARG A 140 10.99 22.12 -19.66
N THR A 141 11.32 21.65 -20.86
CA THR A 141 10.34 21.45 -21.92
C THR A 141 9.90 19.98 -21.90
N PHE A 142 8.61 19.76 -21.81
CA PHE A 142 8.00 18.44 -21.96
C PHE A 142 7.26 18.38 -23.28
N LEU A 143 7.44 17.29 -24.02
CA LEU A 143 6.68 17.00 -25.23
C LEU A 143 5.61 15.97 -24.89
N VAL A 144 4.37 16.28 -25.23
CA VAL A 144 3.21 15.42 -24.99
C VAL A 144 2.41 15.31 -26.28
N ASP A 145 2.07 14.09 -26.67
CA ASP A 145 1.27 13.84 -27.87
C ASP A 145 -0.13 14.45 -27.73
N LYS A 146 -0.66 14.95 -28.87
CA LYS A 146 -1.92 15.70 -28.92
C LYS A 146 -3.11 14.94 -28.35
N ASP A 147 -3.23 13.65 -28.68
CA ASP A 147 -4.30 12.77 -28.22
C ASP A 147 -4.34 12.63 -26.69
N ILE A 148 -3.20 12.60 -26.00
CA ILE A 148 -3.15 12.59 -24.54
C ILE A 148 -3.78 13.87 -23.96
N VAL A 149 -3.47 15.02 -24.54
CA VAL A 149 -3.97 16.32 -24.04
C VAL A 149 -5.45 16.51 -24.39
N ASP A 150 -5.80 16.31 -25.66
CA ASP A 150 -7.13 16.62 -26.19
C ASP A 150 -8.18 15.60 -25.74
N GLU A 151 -7.86 14.30 -25.73
CA GLU A 151 -8.85 13.24 -25.42
C GLU A 151 -8.90 12.87 -23.94
N LEU A 152 -7.75 12.90 -23.24
CA LEU A 152 -7.68 12.43 -21.85
C LEU A 152 -7.74 13.56 -20.84
N LEU A 153 -6.94 14.62 -21.00
CA LEU A 153 -6.84 15.69 -20.01
C LEU A 153 -8.00 16.69 -20.07
N ARG A 154 -8.41 17.14 -21.27
CA ARG A 154 -9.56 18.04 -21.40
C ARG A 154 -10.87 17.37 -20.97
N GLY A 155 -11.01 16.07 -21.22
CA GLY A 155 -12.16 15.28 -20.79
C GLY A 155 -12.37 15.21 -19.27
N ILE A 156 -11.31 15.35 -18.46
CA ILE A 156 -11.40 15.31 -17.00
C ILE A 156 -11.92 16.64 -16.41
N GLU A 157 -11.68 17.77 -17.07
CA GLU A 157 -11.92 19.10 -16.51
C GLU A 157 -13.26 19.73 -16.93
N GLY A 158 -13.90 19.15 -17.96
CA GLY A 158 -15.13 19.67 -18.54
C GLY A 158 -14.90 20.82 -19.52
N ASP A 159 -15.86 21.04 -20.43
CA ASP A 159 -15.73 21.97 -21.55
C ASP A 159 -15.59 23.47 -21.15
N ASP A 160 -15.92 23.81 -19.90
CA ASP A 160 -16.00 25.19 -19.39
C ASP A 160 -14.71 25.70 -18.70
N VAL A 161 -13.66 24.88 -18.58
CA VAL A 161 -12.41 25.25 -17.89
C VAL A 161 -11.36 25.74 -18.90
N GLU A 162 -10.84 26.96 -18.73
CA GLU A 162 -9.70 27.44 -19.51
C GLU A 162 -8.47 26.54 -19.32
N PHE A 163 -8.19 25.69 -20.31
CA PHE A 163 -7.03 24.80 -20.35
C PHE A 163 -5.76 25.56 -20.72
N ASN A 164 -5.21 26.29 -19.75
CA ASN A 164 -4.04 27.14 -19.93
C ASN A 164 -2.75 26.40 -19.50
N GLY A 165 -1.77 26.25 -20.39
CA GLY A 165 -0.43 25.73 -20.05
C GLY A 165 0.25 24.84 -21.09
N PHE A 166 -0.42 24.53 -22.20
CA PHE A 166 0.13 23.72 -23.30
C PHE A 166 0.15 24.54 -24.59
N GLU A 167 1.33 24.67 -25.21
CA GLU A 167 1.48 25.33 -26.52
C GLU A 167 1.62 24.25 -27.60
N MET A 168 0.74 24.26 -28.59
CA MET A 168 0.79 23.26 -29.67
C MET A 168 1.97 23.58 -30.59
N GLN A 169 2.82 22.58 -30.84
CA GLN A 169 3.87 22.66 -31.86
C GLN A 169 3.52 21.71 -33.01
N GLU A 170 3.39 22.25 -34.21
CA GLU A 170 3.37 21.44 -35.43
C GLU A 170 4.82 21.03 -35.74
N ILE A 171 5.07 19.72 -35.89
CA ILE A 171 6.39 19.23 -36.28
C ILE A 171 6.58 19.50 -37.78
N GLU A 172 7.60 20.28 -38.15
CA GLU A 172 7.97 20.45 -39.56
C GLU A 172 8.48 19.12 -40.12
N TRP A 173 7.82 18.65 -41.18
CA TRP A 173 8.14 17.44 -41.92
C TRP A 173 9.63 17.36 -42.28
N ILE A 174 10.32 16.33 -41.76
CA ILE A 174 11.54 15.83 -42.39
C ILE A 174 11.09 14.64 -43.23
N GLU A 175 11.18 14.77 -44.56
CA GLU A 175 10.95 13.67 -45.50
C GLU A 175 11.92 12.53 -45.15
N VAL A 176 11.43 11.48 -44.51
CA VAL A 176 12.13 10.21 -44.37
C VAL A 176 11.22 9.15 -44.97
N ASP A 177 11.71 8.47 -46.01
CA ASP A 177 11.08 7.33 -46.70
C ASP A 177 10.94 6.13 -45.74
N ASP A 178 10.01 6.18 -44.79
CA ASP A 178 9.56 5.01 -44.03
C ASP A 178 8.03 4.91 -44.10
N GLU A 179 7.54 3.81 -44.67
CA GLU A 179 6.11 3.54 -44.93
C GLU A 179 5.28 3.29 -43.63
N ASN A 180 5.73 3.76 -42.48
CA ASN A 180 5.07 3.65 -41.17
C ASN A 180 4.89 4.99 -40.43
N LEU A 181 4.85 6.13 -41.14
CA LEU A 181 4.58 7.42 -40.53
C LEU A 181 3.11 7.53 -40.09
N ASP A 182 2.91 7.71 -38.78
CA ASP A 182 1.63 7.94 -38.13
C ASP A 182 1.16 9.35 -38.49
N GLU A 183 0.03 9.52 -39.18
CA GLU A 183 -0.45 10.81 -39.72
C GLU A 183 -0.79 11.86 -38.63
N ASN A 184 -0.57 11.56 -37.34
CA ASN A 184 -0.94 12.39 -36.20
C ASN A 184 0.25 12.73 -35.27
N GLU A 185 1.35 13.21 -35.84
CA GLU A 185 2.58 13.60 -35.11
C GLU A 185 2.52 14.98 -34.39
N ALA A 186 1.34 15.58 -34.23
CA ALA A 186 1.22 16.84 -33.50
C ALA A 186 1.51 16.63 -32.00
N ARG A 187 2.41 17.46 -31.43
CA ARG A 187 2.76 17.43 -30.00
C ARG A 187 2.57 18.79 -29.36
N TYR A 188 2.10 18.79 -28.12
CA TYR A 188 2.17 19.96 -27.26
C TYR A 188 3.56 20.04 -26.62
N ALA A 189 4.15 21.22 -26.68
CA ALA A 189 5.31 21.58 -25.87
C ALA A 189 4.83 22.34 -24.64
N VAL A 190 5.24 21.87 -23.46
CA VAL A 190 5.01 22.59 -22.21
C VAL A 190 6.33 23.02 -21.62
N ILE A 191 6.50 24.32 -21.47
CA ILE A 191 7.66 24.91 -20.81
C ILE A 191 7.31 25.15 -19.34
N VAL A 192 7.99 24.43 -18.45
CA VAL A 192 7.91 24.65 -17.01
C VAL A 192 9.11 25.48 -16.60
N ASP A 193 8.89 26.76 -16.27
CA ASP A 193 9.95 27.73 -15.97
C ASP A 193 10.82 27.35 -14.76
N SER A 194 10.24 26.61 -13.81
CA SER A 194 10.91 26.19 -12.59
C SER A 194 10.64 24.72 -12.30
N GLY A 195 11.62 23.87 -12.60
CA GLY A 195 11.56 22.45 -12.22
C GLY A 195 11.46 22.25 -10.71
N LEU A 196 11.98 23.18 -9.90
CA LEU A 196 11.83 23.16 -8.44
C LEU A 196 10.38 23.38 -8.00
N GLU A 197 9.73 24.38 -8.58
CA GLU A 197 8.32 24.71 -8.30
C GLU A 197 7.44 23.49 -8.59
N MET A 198 7.58 22.92 -9.78
CA MET A 198 6.85 21.71 -10.17
C MET A 198 7.10 20.56 -9.19
N ASN A 199 8.36 20.24 -8.90
CA ASN A 199 8.68 19.11 -8.03
C ASN A 199 8.16 19.29 -6.60
N ILE A 200 8.25 20.50 -6.02
CA ILE A 200 7.75 20.77 -4.67
C ILE A 200 6.22 20.73 -4.63
N CYS A 201 5.55 21.39 -5.56
CA CYS A 201 4.09 21.44 -5.62
C CYS A 201 3.50 20.03 -5.85
N VAL A 202 4.02 19.28 -6.84
CA VAL A 202 3.62 17.89 -7.09
C VAL A 202 3.94 17.02 -5.87
N LYS A 203 5.05 17.29 -5.16
CA LYS A 203 5.37 16.57 -3.91
C LYS A 203 4.32 16.85 -2.82
N TYR A 204 3.85 18.08 -2.63
CA TYR A 204 2.78 18.36 -1.67
C TYR A 204 1.46 17.70 -2.06
N VAL A 205 1.08 17.79 -3.33
CA VAL A 205 -0.18 17.19 -3.83
C VAL A 205 -0.16 15.66 -3.73
N ALA A 206 0.96 15.01 -4.05
CA ALA A 206 1.14 13.56 -3.80
C ALA A 206 0.96 13.19 -2.32
N GLY A 207 1.12 14.17 -1.43
CA GLY A 207 0.91 14.05 0.02
C GLY A 207 -0.51 14.33 0.50
N GLY A 208 -1.50 14.46 -0.39
CA GLY A 208 -2.88 14.75 -0.01
C GLY A 208 -3.14 16.21 0.38
N VAL A 209 -2.21 17.11 0.07
CA VAL A 209 -2.36 18.56 0.31
C VAL A 209 -3.16 19.18 -0.83
N SER A 210 -4.18 20.00 -0.52
CA SER A 210 -4.99 20.67 -1.55
C SER A 210 -4.16 21.67 -2.37
N PHE A 211 -4.58 21.98 -3.60
CA PHE A 211 -3.85 22.91 -4.47
C PHE A 211 -3.61 24.28 -3.83
N LYS A 212 -4.63 24.82 -3.15
CA LYS A 212 -4.53 26.06 -2.38
C LYS A 212 -3.51 25.98 -1.24
N GLN A 213 -3.50 24.87 -0.49
CA GLN A 213 -2.54 24.67 0.59
C GLN A 213 -1.12 24.48 0.04
N ALA A 214 -0.94 23.73 -1.04
CA ALA A 214 0.34 23.51 -1.70
C ALA A 214 0.94 24.83 -2.21
N ALA A 215 0.11 25.71 -2.78
CA ALA A 215 0.51 27.05 -3.20
C ALA A 215 1.03 27.87 -2.01
N GLY A 216 0.28 27.88 -0.89
CA GLY A 216 0.70 28.58 0.33
C GLY A 216 1.97 28.01 0.97
N LEU A 217 2.13 26.68 0.99
CA LEU A 217 3.33 26.02 1.50
C LEU A 217 4.56 26.33 0.65
N TYR A 218 4.43 26.28 -0.68
CA TYR A 218 5.52 26.64 -1.58
C TYR A 218 5.91 28.11 -1.41
N GLN A 219 4.92 29.02 -1.34
CA GLN A 219 5.16 30.45 -1.11
C GLN A 219 5.94 30.69 0.19
N GLY A 220 5.53 30.06 1.30
CA GLY A 220 6.23 30.18 2.57
C GLY A 220 7.66 29.60 2.56
N VAL A 221 7.89 28.53 1.79
CA VAL A 221 9.25 27.99 1.57
C VAL A 221 10.12 28.97 0.80
N MET A 222 9.58 29.61 -0.25
CA MET A 222 10.34 30.54 -1.09
C MET A 222 10.61 31.88 -0.40
N GLU A 223 9.70 32.38 0.44
CA GLU A 223 9.91 33.56 1.28
C GLU A 223 11.07 33.36 2.28
N GLY A 224 11.27 32.13 2.75
CA GLY A 224 12.39 31.78 3.64
C GLY A 224 13.73 31.60 2.93
N ILE A 225 13.75 31.41 1.60
CA ILE A 225 14.95 31.08 0.81
C ILE A 225 15.43 32.25 -0.04
N SER A 226 14.54 33.10 -0.54
CA SER A 226 14.84 34.18 -1.48
C SER A 226 14.31 35.52 -0.98
N ALA A 227 15.19 36.52 -0.87
CA ALA A 227 14.85 37.92 -0.54
C ALA A 227 14.32 38.72 -1.76
N THR A 228 14.10 38.07 -2.89
CA THR A 228 13.62 38.67 -4.14
C THR A 228 12.15 38.32 -4.38
N GLU A 229 11.42 39.27 -4.98
CA GLU A 229 10.03 39.14 -5.42
C GLU A 229 9.90 37.99 -6.44
N ASN A 230 9.70 36.76 -5.96
CA ASN A 230 9.19 35.69 -6.81
C ASN A 230 7.71 35.97 -7.07
N GLY A 231 7.25 35.71 -8.30
CA GLY A 231 5.82 35.77 -8.64
C GLY A 231 4.99 34.93 -7.68
N GLN A 232 3.78 35.40 -7.34
CA GLN A 232 2.88 34.70 -6.43
C GLN A 232 2.54 33.31 -6.97
N CYS A 233 2.87 32.26 -6.20
CA CYS A 233 2.39 30.92 -6.50
C CYS A 233 0.89 30.86 -6.19
N THR A 234 0.06 30.79 -7.23
CA THR A 234 -1.40 30.70 -7.08
C THR A 234 -1.88 29.25 -7.09
N GLU A 235 -3.08 29.00 -6.57
CA GLU A 235 -3.75 27.70 -6.69
C GLU A 235 -3.84 27.23 -8.15
N ARG A 236 -4.19 28.14 -9.07
CA ARG A 236 -4.25 27.87 -10.52
C ARG A 236 -2.89 27.45 -11.08
N ARG A 237 -1.79 28.06 -10.62
CA ARG A 237 -0.43 27.66 -11.02
C ARG A 237 -0.12 26.23 -10.57
N VAL A 238 -0.46 25.87 -9.33
CA VAL A 238 -0.28 24.50 -8.82
C VAL A 238 -1.12 23.49 -9.61
N MET A 239 -2.38 23.82 -9.92
CA MET A 239 -3.23 22.99 -10.78
C MET A 239 -2.56 22.76 -12.15
N ASN A 240 -2.07 23.81 -12.81
CA ASN A 240 -1.36 23.69 -14.09
C ASN A 240 -0.13 22.80 -13.99
N LEU A 241 0.68 22.94 -12.94
CA LEU A 241 1.85 22.07 -12.73
C LEU A 241 1.45 20.59 -12.55
N CYS A 242 0.32 20.34 -11.89
CA CYS A 242 -0.23 18.99 -11.76
C CYS A 242 -0.79 18.46 -13.09
N ARG A 243 -1.45 19.29 -13.91
CA ARG A 243 -1.86 18.92 -15.28
C ARG A 243 -0.67 18.44 -16.10
N VAL A 244 0.43 19.19 -16.05
CA VAL A 244 1.69 18.80 -16.72
C VAL A 244 2.22 17.49 -16.17
N ALA A 245 2.19 17.28 -14.85
CA ALA A 245 2.62 16.02 -14.25
C ALA A 245 1.76 14.82 -14.71
N CYS A 246 0.44 14.97 -14.80
CA CYS A 246 -0.47 13.96 -15.34
C CYS A 246 -0.12 13.64 -16.81
N ALA A 247 -0.02 14.67 -17.64
CA ALA A 247 0.35 14.56 -19.06
C ALA A 247 1.69 13.83 -19.27
N VAL A 248 2.71 14.22 -18.50
CA VAL A 248 4.05 13.63 -18.57
C VAL A 248 4.03 12.17 -18.12
N ASN A 249 3.26 11.83 -17.08
CA ASN A 249 3.12 10.44 -16.65
C ASN A 249 2.44 9.57 -17.71
N LEU A 250 1.36 10.06 -18.32
CA LEU A 250 0.66 9.37 -19.40
C LEU A 250 1.55 9.20 -20.63
N GLN A 251 2.31 10.23 -21.01
CA GLN A 251 3.30 10.17 -22.09
C GLN A 251 4.40 9.14 -21.81
N ARG A 252 4.93 9.11 -20.59
CA ARG A 252 5.94 8.12 -20.17
C ARG A 252 5.37 6.71 -20.26
N LEU A 253 4.16 6.50 -19.74
CA LEU A 253 3.48 5.21 -19.81
C LEU A 253 3.28 4.77 -21.26
N ARG A 254 2.82 5.67 -22.14
CA ARG A 254 2.73 5.40 -23.59
C ARG A 254 4.07 4.99 -24.18
N GLY A 255 5.15 5.70 -23.84
CA GLY A 255 6.50 5.39 -24.29
C GLY A 255 6.94 3.97 -23.91
N ILE A 256 6.77 3.60 -22.63
CA ILE A 256 7.12 2.26 -22.14
C ILE A 256 6.26 1.18 -22.79
N LEU A 257 4.93 1.37 -22.84
CA LEU A 257 4.02 0.39 -23.41
C LEU A 257 4.12 0.30 -24.94
N LYS A 258 4.62 1.33 -25.63
CA LYS A 258 4.96 1.26 -27.07
C LYS A 258 6.27 0.50 -27.30
N GLY A 259 7.22 0.60 -26.37
CA GLY A 259 8.54 -0.02 -26.44
C GLY A 259 8.51 -1.55 -26.56
N LYS A 260 9.66 -2.10 -26.98
CA LYS A 260 9.91 -3.56 -26.99
C LYS A 260 10.18 -4.12 -25.60
N GLU A 261 10.48 -3.26 -24.63
CA GLU A 261 10.81 -3.65 -23.26
C GLU A 261 9.60 -4.17 -22.49
N VAL A 262 8.38 -3.85 -22.91
CA VAL A 262 7.14 -4.40 -22.35
C VAL A 262 6.37 -5.12 -23.46
N TRP A 263 6.51 -6.44 -23.54
CA TRP A 263 5.81 -7.25 -24.53
C TRP A 263 4.31 -7.36 -24.24
N ALA A 264 3.94 -7.37 -22.96
CA ALA A 264 2.57 -7.45 -22.49
C ALA A 264 2.37 -6.79 -21.12
N PHE A 265 1.13 -6.41 -20.82
CA PHE A 265 0.75 -5.77 -19.55
C PHE A 265 -0.62 -6.25 -19.08
N ALA A 266 -0.93 -6.02 -17.81
CA ALA A 266 -2.22 -6.30 -17.20
C ALA A 266 -2.91 -5.00 -16.75
N VAL A 267 -4.24 -5.01 -16.67
CA VAL A 267 -5.02 -3.95 -16.03
C VAL A 267 -5.40 -4.40 -14.63
N VAL A 268 -5.29 -3.52 -13.65
CA VAL A 268 -5.63 -3.79 -12.26
C VAL A 268 -6.73 -2.85 -11.83
N LEU A 269 -7.78 -3.39 -11.23
CA LEU A 269 -8.92 -2.65 -10.72
C LEU A 269 -8.91 -2.73 -9.18
N GLU A 270 -8.88 -1.57 -8.53
CA GLU A 270 -8.80 -1.44 -7.08
C GLU A 270 -9.84 -0.43 -6.55
N LEU A 271 -10.86 -0.92 -5.83
CA LEU A 271 -11.89 -0.12 -5.17
C LEU A 271 -11.32 0.54 -3.91
N CYS A 272 -11.08 1.84 -3.99
CA CYS A 272 -10.51 2.62 -2.91
C CYS A 272 -11.63 3.27 -2.10
N ASN A 273 -11.85 2.80 -0.87
CA ASN A 273 -12.81 3.37 0.07
C ASN A 273 -12.11 4.42 0.94
N CYS A 274 -12.09 5.67 0.49
CA CYS A 274 -11.51 6.78 1.25
C CYS A 274 -12.52 7.35 2.25
N ALA A 275 -12.05 8.02 3.31
CA ALA A 275 -12.91 8.63 4.31
C ALA A 275 -13.94 9.63 3.72
N GLY A 276 -13.61 10.25 2.59
CA GLY A 276 -14.49 11.17 1.87
C GLY A 276 -15.43 10.48 0.86
N SER A 277 -14.87 9.78 -0.13
CA SER A 277 -15.64 9.15 -1.21
C SER A 277 -14.92 7.94 -1.80
N SER A 278 -15.69 6.95 -2.28
CA SER A 278 -15.14 5.76 -2.94
C SER A 278 -14.89 5.98 -4.43
N PHE A 279 -13.82 5.39 -4.93
CA PHE A 279 -13.48 5.39 -6.37
C PHE A 279 -12.80 4.09 -6.76
N ILE A 280 -12.77 3.77 -8.06
CA ILE A 280 -12.03 2.65 -8.63
C ILE A 280 -10.74 3.21 -9.23
N ASP A 281 -9.59 2.79 -8.70
CA ASP A 281 -8.30 3.05 -9.31
C ASP A 281 -8.04 2.02 -10.41
N VAL A 282 -7.95 2.48 -11.66
CA VAL A 282 -7.55 1.66 -12.80
C VAL A 282 -6.06 1.86 -13.00
N ARG A 283 -5.30 0.76 -12.93
CA ARG A 283 -3.84 0.77 -13.04
C ARG A 283 -3.37 -0.14 -14.16
N VAL A 284 -2.24 0.20 -14.76
CA VAL A 284 -1.52 -0.69 -15.67
C VAL A 284 -0.35 -1.32 -14.92
N ARG A 285 -0.28 -2.65 -14.95
CA ARG A 285 0.81 -3.43 -14.36
C ARG A 285 1.63 -4.12 -15.44
N PHE A 286 2.95 -4.02 -15.36
CA PHE A 286 3.86 -4.62 -16.34
C PHE A 286 5.20 -4.98 -15.69
N GLU A 287 5.91 -5.93 -16.30
CA GLU A 287 7.29 -6.22 -15.93
C GLU A 287 8.23 -5.33 -16.73
N HIS A 288 9.23 -4.78 -16.04
CA HIS A 288 10.32 -4.07 -16.66
C HIS A 288 11.57 -4.23 -15.78
N GLY A 289 12.69 -4.64 -16.38
CA GLY A 289 13.97 -4.75 -15.67
C GLY A 289 14.02 -5.83 -14.57
N GLY A 290 13.07 -6.77 -14.50
CA GLY A 290 12.95 -7.75 -13.42
C GLY A 290 12.02 -7.34 -12.28
N GLU A 291 11.43 -6.14 -12.35
CA GLU A 291 10.49 -5.63 -11.37
C GLU A 291 9.09 -5.51 -11.96
N ILE A 292 8.08 -5.72 -11.11
CA ILE A 292 6.69 -5.53 -11.48
C ILE A 292 6.29 -4.11 -11.09
N HIS A 293 6.03 -3.27 -12.09
CA HIS A 293 5.56 -1.91 -11.90
C HIS A 293 4.04 -1.85 -11.98
N SER A 294 3.41 -1.07 -11.11
CA SER A 294 1.96 -0.82 -11.10
C SER A 294 1.73 0.68 -11.11
N VAL A 295 1.20 1.20 -12.22
CA VAL A 295 1.09 2.63 -12.51
C VAL A 295 -0.38 2.99 -12.70
N HIS A 296 -0.87 3.95 -11.91
CA HIS A 296 -2.19 4.55 -12.13
C HIS A 296 -2.41 5.09 -13.56
N LEU A 297 -3.55 4.74 -14.15
CA LEU A 297 -4.02 5.14 -15.47
C LEU A 297 -5.16 6.16 -15.38
N ILE A 298 -6.21 5.85 -14.60
CA ILE A 298 -7.40 6.70 -14.43
C ILE A 298 -8.18 6.28 -13.17
N GLY A 299 -8.75 7.25 -12.46
CA GLY A 299 -9.62 7.08 -11.31
C GLY A 299 -11.09 7.27 -11.70
N ILE A 300 -11.93 6.29 -11.36
CA ILE A 300 -13.36 6.31 -11.65
C ILE A 300 -14.13 6.52 -10.34
N VAL A 301 -14.71 7.69 -10.16
CA VAL A 301 -15.52 8.02 -8.99
C VAL A 301 -16.79 7.16 -8.97
N VAL A 302 -17.06 6.49 -7.85
CA VAL A 302 -18.28 5.67 -7.69
C VAL A 302 -19.45 6.59 -7.36
N LEU A 303 -20.41 6.68 -8.28
CA LEU A 303 -21.61 7.53 -8.16
C LEU A 303 -22.81 6.79 -7.56
N ASP A 304 -22.96 5.50 -7.89
CA ASP A 304 -24.01 4.59 -7.41
C ASP A 304 -23.56 3.11 -7.57
N GLU A 305 -24.25 2.13 -6.97
CA GLU A 305 -23.96 0.69 -7.10
C GLU A 305 -24.12 0.17 -8.54
N MET A 306 -24.87 0.89 -9.40
CA MET A 306 -25.18 0.55 -10.80
C MET A 306 -24.42 1.41 -11.82
N MET A 307 -23.09 1.54 -11.67
CA MET A 307 -22.27 2.34 -12.60
C MET A 307 -22.48 1.97 -14.08
N THR A 308 -22.55 3.00 -14.93
CA THR A 308 -22.97 3.03 -16.35
C THR A 308 -21.92 2.47 -17.33
N ASP A 309 -22.32 2.22 -18.59
CA ASP A 309 -21.39 1.87 -19.69
C ASP A 309 -20.27 2.91 -19.88
N GLU A 310 -20.48 4.14 -19.44
CA GLU A 310 -19.51 5.25 -19.51
C GLU A 310 -18.20 4.94 -18.77
N SER A 311 -18.24 4.22 -17.65
CA SER A 311 -17.04 3.82 -16.90
C SER A 311 -16.18 2.83 -17.70
N VAL A 312 -16.83 1.96 -18.46
CA VAL A 312 -16.17 0.98 -19.33
C VAL A 312 -15.55 1.69 -20.54
N ASP A 313 -16.32 2.57 -21.18
CA ASP A 313 -15.88 3.34 -22.33
C ASP A 313 -14.70 4.27 -21.99
N LEU A 314 -14.68 4.82 -20.78
CA LEU A 314 -13.57 5.62 -20.27
C LEU A 314 -12.26 4.81 -20.22
N VAL A 315 -12.28 3.59 -19.67
CA VAL A 315 -11.08 2.74 -19.62
C VAL A 315 -10.60 2.38 -21.02
N VAL A 316 -11.53 2.00 -21.91
CA VAL A 316 -11.20 1.67 -23.31
C VAL A 316 -10.61 2.88 -24.04
N ARG A 317 -11.15 4.09 -23.82
CA ARG A 317 -10.62 5.33 -24.39
C ARG A 317 -9.18 5.59 -23.94
N TYR A 318 -8.91 5.49 -22.63
CA TYR A 318 -7.56 5.64 -22.09
C TYR A 318 -6.59 4.62 -22.69
N LEU A 319 -7.00 3.35 -22.79
CA LEU A 319 -6.17 2.32 -23.40
C LEU A 319 -5.93 2.56 -24.90
N ASN A 320 -6.92 3.03 -25.66
CA ASN A 320 -6.76 3.37 -27.07
C ASN A 320 -5.71 4.47 -27.30
N VAL A 321 -5.63 5.47 -26.41
CA VAL A 321 -4.64 6.56 -26.52
C VAL A 321 -3.26 6.12 -26.01
N ILE A 322 -3.20 5.53 -24.81
CA ILE A 322 -1.94 5.20 -24.14
C ILE A 322 -1.26 3.96 -24.73
N ALA A 323 -2.03 3.01 -25.22
CA ALA A 323 -1.50 1.80 -25.83
C ALA A 323 -2.41 1.38 -27.01
N PRO A 324 -2.30 2.01 -28.19
CA PRO A 324 -3.20 1.75 -29.33
C PRO A 324 -3.30 0.26 -29.72
N GLN A 325 -2.25 -0.51 -29.46
CA GLN A 325 -2.17 -1.96 -29.71
C GLN A 325 -2.58 -2.83 -28.49
N TRP A 326 -3.28 -2.27 -27.50
CA TRP A 326 -3.58 -2.96 -26.24
C TRP A 326 -4.37 -4.25 -26.42
N ARG A 327 -5.26 -4.35 -27.42
CA ARG A 327 -6.02 -5.59 -27.72
C ARG A 327 -5.12 -6.80 -28.02
N THR A 328 -3.87 -6.53 -28.39
CA THR A 328 -2.84 -7.55 -28.62
C THR A 328 -1.81 -7.62 -27.51
N LYS A 329 -1.70 -6.63 -26.60
CA LYS A 329 -0.71 -6.59 -25.50
C LYS A 329 -1.30 -6.89 -24.13
N LEU A 330 -2.60 -6.69 -23.94
CA LEU A 330 -3.27 -6.92 -22.67
C LEU A 330 -3.32 -8.41 -22.40
N ILE A 331 -2.55 -8.87 -21.40
CA ILE A 331 -2.44 -10.28 -21.03
C ILE A 331 -3.40 -10.67 -19.92
N GLY A 332 -3.91 -9.70 -19.14
CA GLY A 332 -4.77 -10.00 -18.01
C GLY A 332 -5.44 -8.82 -17.34
N VAL A 333 -6.44 -9.13 -16.51
CA VAL A 333 -7.14 -8.18 -15.64
C VAL A 333 -7.16 -8.73 -14.22
N SER A 334 -6.64 -7.97 -13.24
CA SER A 334 -6.61 -8.34 -11.83
C SER A 334 -7.59 -7.49 -11.01
N LEU A 335 -8.29 -8.13 -10.07
CA LEU A 335 -9.26 -7.49 -9.17
C LEU A 335 -8.70 -7.58 -7.73
N LEU A 336 -8.24 -6.47 -7.16
CA LEU A 336 -7.48 -6.51 -5.89
C LEU A 336 -8.36 -6.56 -4.63
N ASN A 337 -9.60 -6.06 -4.67
CA ASN A 337 -10.43 -5.87 -3.47
C ASN A 337 -11.94 -6.05 -3.75
N ASP A 338 -12.81 -5.31 -3.04
CA ASP A 338 -14.27 -5.44 -3.12
C ASP A 338 -14.73 -5.30 -4.58
N ARG A 339 -15.26 -6.39 -5.14
CA ARG A 339 -15.84 -6.37 -6.47
C ARG A 339 -17.14 -5.59 -6.42
N CYS A 340 -17.25 -4.59 -7.28
CA CYS A 340 -18.54 -4.02 -7.66
C CYS A 340 -18.85 -4.47 -9.10
N GLY A 341 -20.13 -4.50 -9.47
CA GLY A 341 -20.56 -4.91 -10.81
C GLY A 341 -19.86 -4.11 -11.94
N CYS A 342 -19.44 -2.87 -11.67
CA CYS A 342 -18.65 -2.06 -12.58
C CYS A 342 -17.32 -2.74 -12.98
N MET A 343 -16.57 -3.25 -12.01
CA MET A 343 -15.28 -3.89 -12.29
C MET A 343 -15.42 -5.15 -13.14
N GLU A 344 -16.48 -5.93 -12.91
CA GLU A 344 -16.79 -7.12 -13.71
C GLU A 344 -17.16 -6.73 -15.14
N ARG A 345 -17.93 -5.66 -15.33
CA ARG A 345 -18.25 -5.12 -16.67
C ARG A 345 -16.99 -4.66 -17.40
N ILE A 346 -16.09 -3.94 -16.74
CA ILE A 346 -14.80 -3.52 -17.31
C ILE A 346 -13.99 -4.74 -17.74
N MET A 347 -13.81 -5.72 -16.84
CA MET A 347 -13.08 -6.96 -17.14
C MET A 347 -13.69 -7.69 -18.35
N ASN A 348 -15.00 -7.89 -18.37
CA ASN A 348 -15.69 -8.59 -19.44
C ASN A 348 -15.55 -7.86 -20.78
N ARG A 349 -15.64 -6.52 -20.77
CA ARG A 349 -15.44 -5.73 -21.98
C ARG A 349 -14.01 -5.85 -22.51
N LEU A 350 -13.01 -5.69 -21.64
CA LEU A 350 -11.61 -5.80 -22.03
C LEU A 350 -11.28 -7.20 -22.57
N ALA A 351 -11.82 -8.26 -21.93
CA ALA A 351 -11.68 -9.63 -22.40
C ALA A 351 -12.30 -9.87 -23.78
N ALA A 352 -13.47 -9.27 -24.04
CA ALA A 352 -14.18 -9.43 -25.30
C ALA A 352 -13.50 -8.70 -26.48
N GLU A 353 -12.76 -7.62 -26.21
CA GLU A 353 -12.05 -6.86 -27.25
C GLU A 353 -10.63 -7.38 -27.53
N CYS A 354 -10.08 -8.26 -26.69
CA CYS A 354 -8.77 -8.86 -26.94
C CYS A 354 -8.83 -9.94 -28.02
N GLU A 355 -7.79 -10.00 -28.84
CA GLU A 355 -7.68 -11.03 -29.89
C GLU A 355 -7.43 -12.43 -29.32
N GLU A 356 -6.70 -12.49 -28.20
CA GLU A 356 -6.45 -13.71 -27.44
C GLU A 356 -7.08 -13.62 -26.06
N SER A 357 -7.27 -14.79 -25.47
CA SER A 357 -7.73 -14.88 -24.10
C SER A 357 -6.79 -14.18 -23.13
N ILE A 358 -7.39 -13.53 -22.14
CA ILE A 358 -6.70 -12.85 -21.06
C ILE A 358 -6.68 -13.73 -19.80
N TYR A 359 -5.73 -13.48 -18.93
CA TYR A 359 -5.72 -14.07 -17.59
C TYR A 359 -6.47 -13.18 -16.60
N CYS A 360 -7.25 -13.79 -15.72
CA CYS A 360 -7.78 -13.15 -14.55
C CYS A 360 -7.37 -13.97 -13.34
N ASP A 361 -6.86 -13.30 -12.29
CA ASP A 361 -6.66 -13.98 -11.01
C ASP A 361 -8.01 -14.16 -10.32
N TYR A 362 -8.68 -15.22 -10.75
CA TYR A 362 -9.97 -15.65 -10.26
C TYR A 362 -9.80 -16.80 -9.27
N SER A 363 -8.93 -16.60 -8.27
CA SER A 363 -8.67 -17.66 -7.29
C SER A 363 -9.93 -17.96 -6.45
N LEU A 364 -10.14 -19.24 -6.16
CA LEU A 364 -11.15 -19.69 -5.20
C LEU A 364 -10.98 -19.02 -3.83
N SER A 365 -9.74 -18.71 -3.46
CA SER A 365 -9.40 -17.97 -2.24
C SER A 365 -10.01 -16.57 -2.24
N SER A 366 -9.87 -15.85 -3.36
CA SER A 366 -10.45 -14.50 -3.54
C SER A 366 -11.98 -14.51 -3.48
N LYS A 367 -12.63 -15.48 -4.15
CA LYS A 367 -14.09 -15.67 -4.05
C LYS A 367 -14.55 -15.92 -2.62
N LEU A 368 -13.85 -16.80 -1.91
CA LEU A 368 -14.19 -17.18 -0.54
C LEU A 368 -13.98 -16.02 0.44
N SER A 369 -12.92 -15.22 0.27
CA SER A 369 -12.67 -14.02 1.09
C SER A 369 -13.74 -12.95 0.88
N GLN A 370 -14.17 -12.73 -0.38
CA GLN A 370 -15.27 -11.80 -0.68
C GLN A 370 -16.59 -12.27 -0.05
N LEU A 371 -16.94 -13.54 -0.22
CA LEU A 371 -18.12 -14.13 0.42
C LEU A 371 -18.12 -13.85 1.92
N MET A 372 -17.00 -14.10 2.59
CA MET A 372 -16.89 -13.88 4.03
C MET A 372 -17.05 -12.42 4.40
N ARG A 373 -16.46 -11.50 3.63
CA ARG A 373 -16.64 -10.06 3.86
C ARG A 373 -18.11 -9.65 3.80
N GLU A 374 -18.83 -10.09 2.77
CA GLU A 374 -20.27 -9.81 2.59
C GLU A 374 -21.10 -10.42 3.71
N ALA A 375 -20.85 -11.69 4.06
CA ALA A 375 -21.54 -12.36 5.16
C ALA A 375 -21.25 -11.69 6.52
N CYS A 376 -20.01 -11.29 6.78
CA CYS A 376 -19.63 -10.62 8.03
C CYS A 376 -20.38 -9.30 8.22
N ARG A 377 -20.74 -8.56 7.15
CA ARG A 377 -21.51 -7.31 7.24
C ARG A 377 -22.90 -7.50 7.87
N LEU A 378 -23.46 -8.71 7.83
CA LEU A 378 -24.73 -9.04 8.50
C LEU A 378 -24.63 -8.98 10.03
N ILE A 379 -23.45 -9.27 10.59
CA ILE A 379 -23.18 -9.24 12.04
C ILE A 379 -22.47 -7.94 12.43
N LEU A 380 -21.50 -7.51 11.63
CA LEU A 380 -20.68 -6.32 11.86
C LEU A 380 -21.42 -5.04 11.49
N THR A 381 -22.58 -4.82 12.12
CA THR A 381 -23.34 -3.58 11.99
C THR A 381 -22.56 -2.38 12.54
N ALA A 382 -23.00 -1.16 12.23
CA ALA A 382 -22.39 0.05 12.78
C ALA A 382 -22.37 0.03 14.32
N GLU A 383 -23.47 -0.43 14.95
CA GLU A 383 -23.58 -0.55 16.41
C GLU A 383 -22.62 -1.59 16.98
N PHE A 384 -22.55 -2.78 16.37
CA PHE A 384 -21.64 -3.83 16.79
C PHE A 384 -20.17 -3.36 16.72
N THR A 385 -19.82 -2.70 15.61
CA THR A 385 -18.48 -2.21 15.33
C THR A 385 -18.09 -1.06 16.26
N ASN A 386 -18.98 -0.11 16.52
CA ASN A 386 -18.74 0.99 17.46
C ASN A 386 -18.50 0.47 18.88
N THR A 387 -19.29 -0.52 19.32
CA THR A 387 -19.10 -1.20 20.62
C THR A 387 -17.74 -1.88 20.71
N MET A 388 -17.33 -2.57 19.63
CA MET A 388 -16.00 -3.19 19.54
C MET A 388 -14.87 -2.15 19.62
N ILE A 389 -14.95 -1.07 18.84
CA ILE A 389 -13.95 0.00 18.80
C ILE A 389 -13.78 0.63 20.20
N ALA A 390 -14.90 0.91 20.88
CA ALA A 390 -14.88 1.49 22.21
C ALA A 390 -14.21 0.56 23.23
N LEU A 391 -14.54 -0.74 23.21
CA LEU A 391 -13.93 -1.74 24.08
C LEU A 391 -12.43 -1.90 23.81
N VAL A 392 -12.04 -2.04 22.54
CA VAL A 392 -10.63 -2.21 22.14
C VAL A 392 -9.80 -0.98 22.53
N SER A 393 -10.34 0.21 22.32
CA SER A 393 -9.69 1.47 22.70
C SER A 393 -9.47 1.56 24.21
N HIS A 394 -10.49 1.18 25.00
CA HIS A 394 -10.39 1.11 26.45
C HIS A 394 -9.30 0.13 26.90
N LEU A 395 -9.34 -1.12 26.42
CA LEU A 395 -8.37 -2.16 26.79
C LEU A 395 -6.93 -1.77 26.42
N ARG A 396 -6.74 -1.12 25.27
CA ARG A 396 -5.42 -0.62 24.84
C ARG A 396 -4.92 0.54 25.70
N SER A 397 -5.81 1.41 26.20
CA SER A 397 -5.46 2.51 27.09
C SER A 397 -4.86 2.03 28.41
N LEU A 398 -5.30 0.86 28.89
CA LEU A 398 -4.86 0.28 30.16
C LEU A 398 -3.42 -0.26 30.12
N ARG A 399 -2.77 -0.35 28.94
CA ARG A 399 -1.39 -0.85 28.70
C ARG A 399 -1.05 -2.23 29.29
N ALA A 400 -1.98 -2.88 29.98
CA ALA A 400 -1.82 -4.19 30.62
C ALA A 400 -2.07 -5.36 29.65
N LEU A 401 -2.66 -5.08 28.48
CA LEU A 401 -3.07 -6.10 27.51
C LEU A 401 -2.43 -5.85 26.14
N ASN A 402 -1.82 -6.91 25.58
CA ASN A 402 -1.41 -6.96 24.17
C ASN A 402 -2.63 -7.14 23.25
N CYS A 403 -3.66 -6.31 23.41
CA CYS A 403 -4.85 -6.30 22.56
C CYS A 403 -4.44 -5.88 21.13
N PRO A 404 -4.79 -6.64 20.07
CA PRO A 404 -4.44 -6.30 18.70
C PRO A 404 -4.95 -4.90 18.28
N LYS A 405 -4.30 -4.29 17.29
CA LYS A 405 -4.81 -3.05 16.67
C LYS A 405 -5.92 -3.43 15.70
N LEU A 406 -7.05 -2.74 15.79
CA LEU A 406 -8.11 -2.83 14.80
C LEU A 406 -7.76 -1.96 13.59
N VAL A 407 -7.78 -2.53 12.40
CA VAL A 407 -7.76 -1.80 11.12
C VAL A 407 -9.20 -1.73 10.63
N GLU A 408 -9.75 -0.51 10.57
CA GLU A 408 -11.12 -0.29 10.10
C GLU A 408 -11.26 -0.72 8.63
N GLY A 409 -12.42 -1.25 8.26
CA GLY A 409 -12.70 -1.74 6.90
C GLY A 409 -12.14 -3.13 6.57
N SER A 410 -11.21 -3.68 7.36
CA SER A 410 -10.69 -5.04 7.17
C SER A 410 -11.46 -6.07 8.01
N TRP A 411 -12.26 -6.92 7.35
CA TRP A 411 -12.97 -8.02 8.03
C TRP A 411 -11.98 -8.98 8.72
N GLU A 412 -10.81 -9.21 8.12
CA GLU A 412 -9.77 -10.08 8.68
C GLU A 412 -9.17 -9.49 9.96
N SER A 413 -8.91 -8.17 9.98
CA SER A 413 -8.47 -7.48 11.19
C SER A 413 -9.53 -7.54 12.28
N THR A 414 -10.79 -7.32 11.92
CA THR A 414 -11.92 -7.41 12.86
C THR A 414 -12.04 -8.80 13.46
N VAL A 415 -11.99 -9.85 12.63
CA VAL A 415 -12.04 -11.25 13.10
C VAL A 415 -10.86 -11.58 14.00
N LYS A 416 -9.64 -11.13 13.68
CA LYS A 416 -8.45 -11.32 14.55
C LYS A 416 -8.65 -10.69 15.93
N VAL A 417 -9.20 -9.48 15.99
CA VAL A 417 -9.52 -8.79 17.25
C VAL A 417 -10.61 -9.54 18.02
N LEU A 418 -11.70 -9.94 17.36
CA LEU A 418 -12.77 -10.71 17.98
C LEU A 418 -12.28 -12.05 18.53
N GLN A 419 -11.43 -12.76 17.79
CA GLN A 419 -10.85 -14.02 18.23
C GLN A 419 -10.01 -13.82 19.49
N TRP A 420 -9.25 -12.72 19.57
CA TRP A 420 -8.52 -12.37 20.78
C TRP A 420 -9.46 -12.04 21.95
N LEU A 421 -10.52 -11.24 21.73
CA LEU A 421 -11.51 -10.89 22.75
C LEU A 421 -12.21 -12.13 23.32
N VAL A 422 -12.68 -13.02 22.44
CA VAL A 422 -13.35 -14.27 22.82
C VAL A 422 -12.41 -15.19 23.60
N THR A 423 -11.15 -15.32 23.15
CA THR A 423 -10.15 -16.17 23.85
C THR A 423 -9.82 -15.63 25.25
N ASN A 424 -9.86 -14.32 25.44
CA ASN A 424 -9.53 -13.65 26.70
C ASN A 424 -10.79 -13.16 27.46
N GLN A 425 -11.98 -13.68 27.15
CA GLN A 425 -13.26 -13.15 27.61
C GLN A 425 -13.32 -12.95 29.14
N ALA A 426 -12.92 -13.95 29.93
CA ALA A 426 -12.95 -13.87 31.39
C ALA A 426 -12.09 -12.72 31.95
N TYR A 427 -10.90 -12.54 31.38
CA TYR A 427 -9.98 -11.48 31.78
C TYR A 427 -10.48 -10.10 31.32
N VAL A 428 -11.07 -10.02 30.12
CA VAL A 428 -11.69 -8.78 29.63
C VAL A 428 -12.83 -8.35 30.55
N ILE A 429 -13.70 -9.27 30.96
CA ILE A 429 -14.78 -8.99 31.93
C ILE A 429 -14.20 -8.48 33.25
N GLU A 430 -13.21 -9.16 33.82
CA GLU A 430 -12.58 -8.77 35.09
C GLU A 430 -11.94 -7.37 34.99
N CYS A 431 -11.18 -7.10 33.93
CA CYS A 431 -10.59 -5.78 33.70
C CYS A 431 -11.63 -4.68 33.52
N SER A 432 -12.70 -4.94 32.78
CA SER A 432 -13.78 -3.97 32.58
C SER A 432 -14.53 -3.67 33.88
N GLN A 433 -14.71 -4.66 34.76
CA GLN A 433 -15.28 -4.47 36.09
C GLN A 433 -14.36 -3.65 37.00
N GLN A 434 -13.06 -3.98 37.05
CA GLN A 434 -12.07 -3.26 37.85
C GLN A 434 -11.92 -1.79 37.43
N SER A 435 -12.07 -1.52 36.12
CA SER A 435 -11.98 -0.17 35.55
C SER A 435 -13.32 0.59 35.48
N GLN A 436 -14.42 -0.01 35.94
CA GLN A 436 -15.78 0.55 35.89
C GLN A 436 -16.18 1.06 34.49
N TYR A 437 -15.87 0.27 33.45
CA TYR A 437 -16.18 0.64 32.08
C TYR A 437 -17.69 0.59 31.78
N VAL A 438 -18.26 1.72 31.34
CA VAL A 438 -19.72 1.89 31.14
C VAL A 438 -20.22 1.31 29.80
N GLY A 439 -19.35 1.15 28.80
CA GLY A 439 -19.72 0.67 27.45
C GLY A 439 -19.54 -0.84 27.25
N PHE A 440 -19.65 -1.65 28.30
CA PHE A 440 -19.35 -3.08 28.19
C PHE A 440 -20.38 -3.80 27.28
N PRO A 441 -19.94 -4.66 26.34
CA PRO A 441 -20.88 -5.30 25.41
C PRO A 441 -21.85 -6.24 26.12
N PRO A 442 -23.13 -6.28 25.69
CA PRO A 442 -24.14 -7.14 26.27
C PRO A 442 -23.94 -8.63 25.89
N PRO A 443 -24.63 -9.58 26.55
CA PRO A 443 -24.41 -11.02 26.34
C PRO A 443 -24.60 -11.47 24.89
N GLU A 444 -25.62 -10.97 24.19
CA GLU A 444 -25.91 -11.26 22.78
C GLU A 444 -24.77 -10.86 21.84
N TRP A 445 -24.05 -9.77 22.15
CA TRP A 445 -22.88 -9.33 21.40
C TRP A 445 -21.75 -10.37 21.48
N TRP A 446 -21.52 -10.92 22.68
CA TRP A 446 -20.52 -11.97 22.89
C TRP A 446 -20.89 -13.28 22.21
N ILE A 447 -22.18 -13.62 22.19
CA ILE A 447 -22.67 -14.81 21.47
C ILE A 447 -22.42 -14.65 19.96
N LEU A 448 -22.74 -13.49 19.38
CA LEU A 448 -22.44 -13.21 17.97
C LEU A 448 -20.94 -13.23 17.66
N ALA A 449 -20.10 -12.70 18.55
CA ALA A 449 -18.65 -12.77 18.42
C ALA A 449 -18.13 -14.22 18.42
N LEU A 450 -18.68 -15.09 19.29
CA LEU A 450 -18.36 -16.52 19.33
C LEU A 450 -18.76 -17.23 18.03
N VAL A 451 -19.98 -17.00 17.53
CA VAL A 451 -20.46 -17.57 16.27
C VAL A 451 -19.58 -17.13 15.11
N LEU A 452 -19.34 -15.82 14.99
CA LEU A 452 -18.56 -15.24 13.90
C LEU A 452 -17.13 -15.79 13.89
N THR A 453 -16.45 -15.85 15.05
CA THR A 453 -15.09 -16.39 15.17
C THR A 453 -15.01 -17.90 14.89
N ASN A 454 -16.03 -18.67 15.27
CA ASN A 454 -16.06 -20.12 15.01
C ASN A 454 -16.22 -20.44 13.51
N VAL A 455 -17.13 -19.74 12.83
CA VAL A 455 -17.34 -19.89 11.38
C VAL A 455 -16.11 -19.37 10.61
N THR A 456 -15.67 -18.14 10.87
CA THR A 456 -14.52 -17.53 10.18
C THR A 456 -13.22 -18.30 10.41
N GLY A 457 -13.00 -18.89 11.59
CA GLY A 457 -11.83 -19.71 11.87
C GLY A 457 -11.69 -20.92 10.94
N ARG A 458 -12.81 -21.58 10.60
CA ARG A 458 -12.83 -22.68 9.62
C ARG A 458 -12.57 -22.19 8.22
N VAL A 459 -13.22 -21.09 7.82
CA VAL A 459 -13.03 -20.51 6.50
C VAL A 459 -11.60 -20.06 6.29
N ASN A 460 -10.97 -19.43 7.30
CA ASN A 460 -9.57 -19.00 7.25
C ASN A 460 -8.60 -20.18 7.10
N SER A 461 -8.88 -21.33 7.73
CA SER A 461 -8.08 -22.55 7.51
C SER A 461 -8.14 -23.02 6.05
N ILE A 462 -9.31 -22.93 5.41
CA ILE A 462 -9.46 -23.31 4.00
C ILE A 462 -8.84 -22.26 3.08
N LEU A 463 -8.98 -20.96 3.37
CA LEU A 463 -8.31 -19.88 2.64
C LEU A 463 -6.78 -20.09 2.60
N GLN A 464 -6.18 -20.48 3.73
CA GLN A 464 -4.74 -20.81 3.79
C GLN A 464 -4.38 -22.02 2.92
N GLN A 465 -5.25 -23.05 2.88
CA GLN A 465 -5.04 -24.23 2.05
C GLN A 465 -5.20 -23.91 0.55
N LEU A 466 -6.21 -23.13 0.17
CA LEU A 466 -6.43 -22.66 -1.20
C LEU A 466 -5.28 -21.79 -1.70
N SER A 467 -4.68 -21.00 -0.80
CA SER A 467 -3.51 -20.16 -1.12
C SER A 467 -2.23 -20.98 -1.38
N SER A 468 -2.20 -22.25 -0.98
CA SER A 468 -1.07 -23.18 -1.24
C SER A 468 -1.14 -23.92 -2.58
N GLY A 469 -2.21 -23.70 -3.37
CA GLY A 469 -2.30 -24.04 -4.79
C GLY A 469 -2.04 -25.51 -5.13
N LYS A 470 -2.94 -26.42 -4.71
CA LYS A 470 -2.86 -27.85 -5.06
C LYS A 470 -3.66 -28.22 -6.32
N GLY A 471 -4.36 -27.25 -6.93
CA GLY A 471 -5.08 -27.39 -8.18
C GLY A 471 -6.60 -27.41 -8.01
N LEU A 472 -7.31 -26.92 -9.03
CA LEU A 472 -8.76 -26.64 -9.00
C LEU A 472 -9.64 -27.80 -8.47
N PRO A 473 -9.43 -29.09 -8.82
CA PRO A 473 -10.25 -30.18 -8.29
C PRO A 473 -10.08 -30.39 -6.78
N HIS A 474 -8.85 -30.25 -6.29
CA HIS A 474 -8.53 -30.41 -4.87
C HIS A 474 -9.05 -29.22 -4.06
N ASP A 475 -8.86 -28.02 -4.59
CA ASP A 475 -9.34 -26.77 -4.02
C ASP A 475 -10.88 -26.74 -3.93
N ARG A 476 -11.56 -27.30 -4.94
CA ARG A 476 -13.00 -27.48 -4.92
C ARG A 476 -13.47 -28.50 -3.88
N GLN A 477 -12.77 -29.62 -3.72
CA GLN A 477 -13.11 -30.61 -2.70
C GLN A 477 -13.05 -29.98 -1.30
N HIS A 478 -12.05 -29.13 -1.04
CA HIS A 478 -11.98 -28.37 0.22
C HIS A 478 -13.18 -27.45 0.47
N LEU A 479 -13.75 -26.85 -0.57
CA LEU A 479 -14.97 -26.03 -0.43
C LEU A 479 -16.20 -26.89 -0.14
N ILE A 480 -16.32 -28.06 -0.78
CA ILE A 480 -17.40 -29.03 -0.51
C ILE A 480 -17.31 -29.52 0.94
N ASP A 481 -16.11 -29.89 1.38
CA ASP A 481 -15.85 -30.33 2.75
C ASP A 481 -16.17 -29.23 3.77
N LEU A 482 -15.81 -27.98 3.46
CA LEU A 482 -16.15 -26.81 4.28
C LEU A 482 -17.66 -26.62 4.39
N MET A 483 -18.38 -26.66 3.27
CA MET A 483 -19.84 -26.52 3.23
C MET A 483 -20.52 -27.61 4.06
N ASN A 484 -20.13 -28.87 3.88
CA ASN A 484 -20.65 -30.00 4.65
C ASN A 484 -20.37 -29.87 6.15
N HIS A 485 -19.16 -29.42 6.51
CA HIS A 485 -18.77 -29.21 7.90
C HIS A 485 -19.55 -28.07 8.57
N LEU A 486 -19.77 -26.97 7.84
CA LEU A 486 -20.58 -25.86 8.32
C LEU A 486 -22.04 -26.29 8.50
N SER A 487 -22.64 -26.99 7.53
CA SER A 487 -24.00 -27.53 7.64
C SER A 487 -24.15 -28.47 8.83
N MET A 488 -23.20 -29.39 9.04
CA MET A 488 -23.22 -30.32 10.17
C MET A 488 -23.13 -29.61 11.51
N MET A 489 -22.27 -28.60 11.62
CA MET A 489 -22.05 -27.86 12.86
C MET A 489 -23.24 -26.97 13.22
N THR A 490 -23.88 -26.33 12.24
CA THR A 490 -25.01 -25.41 12.47
C THR A 490 -26.35 -26.12 12.46
N GLY A 491 -26.41 -27.33 11.90
CA GLY A 491 -27.64 -28.09 11.66
C GLY A 491 -28.45 -27.57 10.48
N ALA A 492 -27.84 -26.79 9.58
CA ALA A 492 -28.49 -26.33 8.35
C ALA A 492 -28.76 -27.52 7.42
N ALA A 493 -29.95 -27.56 6.85
CA ALA A 493 -30.35 -28.58 5.89
C ALA A 493 -30.25 -28.03 4.46
N GLY A 494 -29.95 -28.92 3.50
CA GLY A 494 -29.70 -28.60 2.10
C GLY A 494 -28.32 -29.05 1.61
N PRO A 495 -27.95 -28.77 0.35
CA PRO A 495 -28.72 -27.99 -0.62
C PRO A 495 -29.96 -28.75 -1.16
N PHE A 496 -31.12 -28.09 -1.16
CA PHE A 496 -32.39 -28.62 -1.67
C PHE A 496 -32.60 -28.33 -3.16
N ILE A 497 -33.32 -29.21 -3.85
CA ILE A 497 -33.85 -28.93 -5.20
C ILE A 497 -35.21 -28.21 -5.13
N PRO A 498 -35.62 -27.43 -6.17
CA PRO A 498 -36.85 -26.63 -6.16
C PRO A 498 -38.13 -27.38 -5.72
N SER A 499 -38.23 -28.67 -6.00
CA SER A 499 -39.38 -29.51 -5.61
C SER A 499 -39.42 -29.88 -4.12
N GLU A 500 -38.29 -29.85 -3.41
CA GLU A 500 -38.19 -30.23 -1.99
C GLU A 500 -38.67 -29.11 -1.05
N PHE A 501 -38.65 -27.86 -1.52
CA PHE A 501 -39.15 -26.70 -0.76
C PHE A 501 -40.65 -26.77 -0.44
N LEU A 502 -41.43 -27.56 -1.20
CA LEU A 502 -42.87 -27.72 -0.98
C LEU A 502 -43.20 -28.48 0.32
N SER A 503 -42.22 -29.17 0.92
CA SER A 503 -42.40 -29.94 2.16
C SER A 503 -41.86 -29.26 3.43
N MET A 504 -41.42 -28.00 3.32
CA MET A 504 -40.77 -27.29 4.42
C MET A 504 -41.76 -26.60 5.35
N SER A 505 -41.38 -26.49 6.63
CA SER A 505 -42.17 -25.76 7.63
C SER A 505 -42.19 -24.25 7.31
N CYS A 506 -43.31 -23.57 7.59
CA CYS A 506 -43.41 -22.12 7.47
C CYS A 506 -42.56 -21.36 8.51
N GLU A 507 -42.04 -22.06 9.52
CA GLU A 507 -41.19 -21.50 10.58
C GLU A 507 -39.68 -21.58 10.25
N ASP A 508 -39.29 -22.32 9.21
CA ASP A 508 -37.88 -22.44 8.82
C ASP A 508 -37.42 -21.20 8.06
N ILE A 509 -36.21 -20.72 8.35
CA ILE A 509 -35.58 -19.64 7.60
C ILE A 509 -34.89 -20.26 6.39
N VAL A 510 -35.14 -19.70 5.20
CA VAL A 510 -34.64 -20.23 3.93
C VAL A 510 -33.85 -19.16 3.18
N ILE A 511 -32.62 -19.46 2.78
CA ILE A 511 -31.81 -18.62 1.89
C ILE A 511 -31.13 -19.50 0.86
N GLY A 512 -31.39 -19.22 -0.41
CA GLY A 512 -30.88 -20.03 -1.52
C GLY A 512 -31.38 -21.47 -1.43
N SER A 513 -30.45 -22.42 -1.52
CA SER A 513 -30.74 -23.87 -1.43
C SER A 513 -30.73 -24.43 -0.01
N PHE A 514 -30.62 -23.60 1.04
CA PHE A 514 -30.47 -24.07 2.42
C PHE A 514 -31.58 -23.57 3.33
N SER A 515 -31.85 -24.35 4.38
CA SER A 515 -32.78 -23.98 5.45
C SER A 515 -32.20 -24.19 6.82
N LEU A 516 -32.68 -23.41 7.78
CA LEU A 516 -32.33 -23.58 9.18
C LEU A 516 -33.55 -23.35 10.05
N ASN A 517 -33.82 -24.33 10.92
CA ASN A 517 -34.89 -24.25 11.89
C ASN A 517 -34.44 -23.45 13.13
N PRO A 518 -35.26 -22.52 13.65
CA PRO A 518 -34.93 -21.72 14.84
C PRO A 518 -34.47 -22.53 16.06
N VAL A 519 -35.07 -23.70 16.32
CA VAL A 519 -34.69 -24.60 17.44
C VAL A 519 -33.28 -25.16 17.25
N THR A 520 -32.94 -25.47 16.00
CA THR A 520 -31.60 -25.97 15.65
C THR A 520 -30.57 -24.86 15.78
N THR A 521 -30.91 -23.63 15.35
CA THR A 521 -30.08 -22.44 15.58
C THR A 521 -29.80 -22.24 17.08
N THR A 522 -30.82 -22.37 17.94
CA THR A 522 -30.63 -22.25 19.39
C THR A 522 -29.70 -23.32 19.95
N THR A 523 -29.82 -24.55 19.45
CA THR A 523 -28.90 -25.64 19.84
C THR A 523 -27.46 -25.31 19.43
N PHE A 524 -27.26 -24.77 18.23
CA PHE A 524 -25.96 -24.30 17.77
C PHE A 524 -25.42 -23.14 18.61
N LEU A 525 -26.24 -22.14 18.96
CA LEU A 525 -25.85 -21.02 19.83
C LEU A 525 -25.38 -21.50 21.21
N LYS A 526 -26.11 -22.44 21.82
CA LYS A 526 -25.75 -23.03 23.11
C LYS A 526 -24.48 -23.88 23.05
N SER A 527 -24.21 -24.50 21.90
CA SER A 527 -23.01 -25.33 21.70
C SER A 527 -21.69 -24.54 21.64
N GLN A 528 -21.74 -23.19 21.59
CA GLN A 528 -20.53 -22.36 21.55
C GLN A 528 -19.75 -22.33 22.87
N GLY A 529 -20.32 -22.85 23.97
CA GLY A 529 -19.66 -23.02 25.25
C GLY A 529 -20.55 -22.70 26.44
N ASN A 530 -20.04 -22.93 27.66
CA ASN A 530 -20.82 -22.74 28.89
C ASN A 530 -21.36 -21.31 29.04
N PHE A 531 -20.55 -20.30 28.68
CA PHE A 531 -20.99 -18.91 28.68
C PHE A 531 -22.20 -18.70 27.75
N ALA A 532 -22.11 -19.15 26.50
CA ALA A 532 -23.17 -18.97 25.52
C ALA A 532 -24.45 -19.70 25.94
N ASN A 533 -24.33 -20.91 26.49
CA ASN A 533 -25.48 -21.66 27.01
C ASN A 533 -26.25 -20.87 28.08
N SER A 534 -25.53 -20.39 29.11
CA SER A 534 -26.16 -19.59 30.18
C SER A 534 -26.66 -18.23 29.69
N ALA A 535 -25.94 -17.59 28.76
CA ALA A 535 -26.32 -16.29 28.21
C ALA A 535 -27.62 -16.40 27.40
N VAL A 536 -27.75 -17.40 26.51
CA VAL A 536 -28.96 -17.64 25.71
C VAL A 536 -30.18 -17.86 26.60
N ASP A 537 -30.04 -18.62 27.69
CA ASP A 537 -31.14 -18.88 28.65
C ASP A 537 -31.59 -17.63 29.42
N SER A 538 -30.76 -16.59 29.46
CA SER A 538 -31.03 -15.34 30.19
C SER A 538 -31.55 -14.18 29.32
N LEU A 539 -31.62 -14.37 27.99
CA LEU A 539 -32.04 -13.32 27.06
C LEU A 539 -33.55 -13.04 27.15
N GLN A 540 -33.92 -11.78 26.89
CA GLN A 540 -35.32 -11.41 26.70
C GLN A 540 -35.87 -12.01 25.39
N PRO A 541 -37.18 -12.31 25.29
CA PRO A 541 -37.77 -12.96 24.11
C PRO A 541 -37.43 -12.26 22.78
N ASP A 542 -37.57 -10.93 22.73
CA ASP A 542 -37.31 -10.15 21.52
C ASP A 542 -35.83 -10.21 21.10
N THR A 543 -34.92 -10.10 22.07
CA THR A 543 -33.46 -10.20 21.84
C THR A 543 -33.05 -11.60 21.41
N TYR A 544 -33.67 -12.62 22.01
CA TYR A 544 -33.46 -14.01 21.64
C TYR A 544 -33.90 -14.29 20.19
N GLU A 545 -35.10 -13.82 19.81
CA GLU A 545 -35.62 -13.98 18.45
C GLU A 545 -34.72 -13.27 17.42
N ALA A 546 -34.33 -12.02 17.70
CA ALA A 546 -33.40 -11.27 16.85
C ALA A 546 -32.05 -11.98 16.70
N LEU A 547 -31.49 -12.52 17.78
CA LEU A 547 -30.23 -13.26 17.77
C LEU A 547 -30.31 -14.52 16.92
N VAL A 548 -31.40 -15.29 17.05
CA VAL A 548 -31.66 -16.49 16.24
C VAL A 548 -31.80 -16.13 14.77
N ASN A 549 -32.55 -15.06 14.45
CA ASN A 549 -32.74 -14.60 13.07
C ASN A 549 -31.42 -14.17 12.42
N VAL A 550 -30.64 -13.29 13.08
CA VAL A 550 -29.35 -12.80 12.57
C VAL A 550 -28.37 -13.96 12.36
N THR A 551 -28.29 -14.89 13.31
CA THR A 551 -27.42 -16.06 13.21
C THR A 551 -27.81 -16.97 12.05
N SER A 552 -29.10 -17.21 11.88
CA SER A 552 -29.62 -18.07 10.80
C SER A 552 -29.36 -17.45 9.43
N ILE A 553 -29.64 -16.15 9.27
CA ILE A 553 -29.40 -15.41 8.03
C ILE A 553 -27.90 -15.42 7.69
N PHE A 554 -27.02 -15.19 8.68
CA PHE A 554 -25.57 -15.24 8.49
C PHE A 554 -25.09 -16.62 8.00
N VAL A 555 -25.46 -17.70 8.71
CA VAL A 555 -25.05 -19.07 8.37
C VAL A 555 -25.56 -19.47 6.98
N LEU A 556 -26.84 -19.24 6.71
CA LEU A 556 -27.44 -19.61 5.44
C LEU A 556 -26.89 -18.78 4.26
N THR A 557 -26.54 -17.52 4.49
CA THR A 557 -25.84 -16.69 3.49
C THR A 557 -24.48 -17.27 3.15
N VAL A 558 -23.70 -17.70 4.15
CA VAL A 558 -22.40 -18.34 3.93
C VAL A 558 -22.56 -19.64 3.12
N LEU A 559 -23.50 -20.52 3.52
CA LEU A 559 -23.73 -21.80 2.85
C LEU A 559 -24.26 -21.63 1.41
N SER A 560 -25.23 -20.75 1.22
CA SER A 560 -25.81 -20.44 -0.10
C SER A 560 -24.74 -19.92 -1.06
N LYS A 561 -23.93 -18.95 -0.63
CA LYS A 561 -22.83 -18.42 -1.45
C LYS A 561 -21.72 -19.45 -1.69
N LEU A 562 -21.41 -20.33 -0.73
CA LEU A 562 -20.47 -21.43 -0.93
C LEU A 562 -20.98 -22.40 -2.00
N SER A 563 -22.26 -22.77 -1.94
CA SER A 563 -22.89 -23.61 -2.97
C SER A 563 -22.90 -22.93 -4.34
N GLN A 564 -23.10 -21.62 -4.40
CA GLN A 564 -23.00 -20.86 -5.65
C GLN A 564 -21.58 -20.92 -6.22
N ILE A 565 -20.55 -20.67 -5.41
CA ILE A 565 -19.14 -20.76 -5.85
C ILE A 565 -18.83 -22.17 -6.37
N ILE A 566 -19.28 -23.22 -5.68
CA ILE A 566 -19.08 -24.61 -6.08
C ILE A 566 -19.80 -24.91 -7.41
N ALA A 567 -21.01 -24.37 -7.60
CA ALA A 567 -21.83 -24.57 -8.80
C ALA A 567 -21.29 -23.81 -10.03
N GLU A 568 -20.83 -22.57 -9.85
CA GLU A 568 -20.19 -21.76 -10.92
C GLU A 568 -18.99 -22.50 -11.50
N ASN A 569 -18.13 -23.08 -10.65
CA ASN A 569 -16.96 -23.85 -11.10
C ASN A 569 -17.31 -25.28 -11.54
N ASN A 570 -18.58 -25.66 -11.51
CA ASN A 570 -19.11 -26.91 -12.05
C ASN A 570 -19.51 -26.74 -13.52
N ASN A 571 -19.94 -25.52 -13.86
CA ASN A 571 -20.35 -25.11 -15.19
C ASN A 571 -19.20 -24.51 -16.01
N ASP A 572 -17.93 -24.73 -15.66
CA ASP A 572 -16.77 -24.35 -16.50
C ASP A 572 -16.71 -25.13 -17.84
N SER A 573 -17.72 -25.94 -18.17
CA SER A 573 -18.01 -26.41 -19.53
C SER A 573 -19.06 -25.58 -20.29
N THR A 574 -19.64 -24.54 -19.67
CA THR A 574 -20.74 -23.73 -20.21
C THR A 574 -20.63 -22.26 -19.78
N GLU A 575 -20.15 -21.45 -20.71
CA GLU A 575 -20.41 -20.01 -20.89
C GLU A 575 -19.72 -18.94 -20.01
N TRP A 576 -18.88 -19.25 -19.02
CA TRP A 576 -17.90 -18.23 -18.57
C TRP A 576 -16.81 -18.11 -19.64
N ASN A 577 -17.02 -17.17 -20.57
CA ASN A 577 -16.16 -16.71 -21.65
C ASN A 577 -14.89 -17.54 -21.90
N ARG A 578 -14.84 -18.28 -23.04
CA ARG A 578 -13.64 -18.97 -23.58
C ARG A 578 -12.38 -18.08 -23.69
N THR A 579 -12.51 -16.79 -23.37
CA THR A 579 -11.50 -15.74 -23.42
C THR A 579 -10.90 -15.35 -22.07
N ILE A 580 -11.31 -15.93 -20.92
CA ILE A 580 -10.69 -15.63 -19.61
C ILE A 580 -10.16 -16.92 -18.96
N TYR A 581 -8.87 -16.96 -18.63
CA TYR A 581 -8.21 -18.09 -17.95
C TYR A 581 -7.66 -17.71 -16.58
N GLN A 582 -7.45 -18.70 -15.70
CA GLN A 582 -6.69 -18.50 -14.47
C GLN A 582 -5.21 -18.23 -14.79
N VAL A 583 -4.59 -17.34 -14.03
CA VAL A 583 -3.14 -17.06 -14.15
C VAL A 583 -2.33 -18.33 -13.85
N PRO A 584 -1.48 -18.80 -14.77
CA PRO A 584 -0.66 -19.98 -14.55
C PRO A 584 0.49 -19.70 -13.58
N THR A 585 1.12 -20.75 -13.04
CA THR A 585 2.30 -20.60 -12.18
C THR A 585 3.46 -19.99 -12.96
N PHE A 586 4.13 -18.99 -12.37
CA PHE A 586 5.21 -18.24 -13.02
C PHE A 586 6.47 -18.10 -12.16
N LEU A 587 6.46 -18.54 -10.89
CA LEU A 587 7.63 -18.46 -10.03
C LEU A 587 8.54 -19.69 -10.24
N PRO A 588 9.87 -19.56 -10.11
CA PRO A 588 10.78 -20.68 -10.40
C PRO A 588 10.52 -21.94 -9.58
N ASN A 589 10.14 -21.80 -8.30
CA ASN A 589 9.86 -22.89 -7.35
C ASN A 589 8.64 -23.74 -7.69
N THR A 590 7.71 -23.18 -8.48
CA THR A 590 6.51 -23.86 -8.95
C THR A 590 6.66 -24.25 -10.42
N LEU A 591 7.23 -23.37 -11.24
CA LEU A 591 7.42 -23.57 -12.67
C LEU A 591 8.36 -24.74 -12.97
N CYS A 592 9.45 -24.94 -12.20
CA CYS A 592 10.36 -26.07 -12.42
C CYS A 592 9.71 -27.45 -12.20
N LYS A 593 8.60 -27.50 -11.43
CA LYS A 593 7.84 -28.72 -11.11
C LYS A 593 6.75 -28.99 -12.15
N MET A 594 6.42 -28.02 -13.00
CA MET A 594 5.43 -28.16 -14.07
C MET A 594 5.94 -29.13 -15.16
N ARG A 595 5.02 -29.87 -15.79
CA ARG A 595 5.39 -30.67 -16.96
C ARG A 595 5.65 -29.75 -18.14
N HIS A 596 6.65 -30.08 -18.94
CA HIS A 596 7.00 -29.28 -20.12
C HIS A 596 5.84 -29.13 -21.11
N GLN A 597 5.02 -30.18 -21.28
CA GLN A 597 3.83 -30.12 -22.14
C GLN A 597 2.78 -29.14 -21.61
N ASP A 598 2.57 -29.09 -20.29
CA ASP A 598 1.61 -28.16 -19.66
C ASP A 598 2.07 -26.69 -19.89
N PHE A 599 3.38 -26.44 -19.78
CA PHE A 599 3.97 -25.13 -20.07
C PHE A 599 3.84 -24.73 -21.54
N VAL A 600 4.09 -25.65 -22.48
CA VAL A 600 3.88 -25.39 -23.91
C VAL A 600 2.41 -25.07 -24.20
N GLY A 601 1.48 -25.71 -23.49
CA GLY A 601 0.05 -25.36 -23.54
C GLY A 601 -0.21 -23.89 -23.16
N ILE A 602 0.44 -23.39 -22.11
CA ILE A 602 0.36 -21.97 -21.70
C ILE A 602 0.91 -21.05 -22.80
N MET A 603 2.05 -21.39 -23.41
CA MET A 603 2.60 -20.60 -24.51
C MET A 603 1.67 -20.58 -25.73
N GLN A 604 1.06 -21.72 -26.06
CA GLN A 604 0.12 -21.83 -27.19
C GLN A 604 -1.16 -21.01 -26.98
N GLN A 605 -1.63 -20.83 -25.74
CA GLN A 605 -2.75 -19.95 -25.43
C GLN A 605 -2.48 -18.47 -25.74
N GLN A 606 -1.21 -18.08 -25.78
CA GLN A 606 -0.75 -16.70 -25.98
C GLN A 606 0.05 -16.54 -27.28
N ARG A 607 -0.18 -17.44 -28.23
CA ARG A 607 0.63 -17.57 -29.45
C ARG A 607 0.60 -16.31 -30.31
N ILE A 608 -0.56 -15.72 -30.55
CA ILE A 608 -0.71 -14.53 -31.39
C ILE A 608 0.03 -13.36 -30.73
N ARG A 609 -0.09 -13.20 -29.42
CA ARG A 609 0.63 -12.17 -28.65
C ARG A 609 2.14 -12.38 -28.69
N LEU A 610 2.60 -13.63 -28.58
CA LEU A 610 4.01 -13.99 -28.67
C LEU A 610 4.57 -13.71 -30.08
N GLU A 611 3.93 -14.21 -31.14
CA GLU A 611 4.38 -14.04 -32.52
C GLU A 611 4.44 -12.57 -32.97
N LYS A 612 3.61 -11.69 -32.37
CA LYS A 612 3.65 -10.24 -32.63
C LYS A 612 4.81 -9.52 -31.94
N ARG A 613 5.46 -10.10 -30.91
CA ARG A 613 6.42 -9.41 -30.03
C ARG A 613 7.78 -10.07 -29.93
N PHE A 614 7.83 -11.37 -30.07
CA PHE A 614 9.04 -12.18 -30.03
C PHE A 614 9.39 -12.66 -31.44
N SER A 615 10.68 -12.76 -31.72
CA SER A 615 11.16 -13.54 -32.85
C SER A 615 10.93 -15.04 -32.63
N ASN A 616 10.88 -15.82 -33.70
CA ASN A 616 10.75 -17.28 -33.61
C ASN A 616 11.87 -17.90 -32.75
N GLU A 617 13.09 -17.37 -32.83
CA GLU A 617 14.23 -17.83 -32.01
C GLU A 617 13.99 -17.55 -30.51
N GLU A 618 13.44 -16.39 -30.16
CA GLU A 618 13.13 -16.06 -28.77
C GLU A 618 11.99 -16.93 -28.22
N ILE A 619 10.98 -17.23 -29.02
CA ILE A 619 9.88 -18.14 -28.65
C ILE A 619 10.45 -19.53 -28.34
N GLU A 620 11.28 -20.09 -29.23
CA GLU A 620 11.96 -21.37 -28.99
C GLU A 620 12.85 -21.30 -27.73
N LYS A 621 13.52 -20.17 -27.50
CA LYS A 621 14.39 -19.96 -26.34
C LYS A 621 13.62 -19.96 -25.02
N ILE A 622 12.37 -19.50 -24.98
CA ILE A 622 11.51 -19.62 -23.79
C ILE A 622 11.35 -21.11 -23.41
N GLU A 623 11.03 -21.96 -24.38
CA GLU A 623 10.87 -23.40 -24.15
C GLU A 623 12.17 -24.08 -23.72
N VAL A 624 13.28 -23.74 -24.39
CA VAL A 624 14.61 -24.26 -24.07
C VAL A 624 15.01 -23.91 -22.64
N GLN A 625 14.81 -22.65 -22.23
CA GLN A 625 15.12 -22.20 -20.87
C GLN A 625 14.23 -22.88 -19.82
N HIS A 626 12.94 -23.10 -20.09
CA HIS A 626 12.08 -23.87 -19.19
C HIS A 626 12.57 -25.31 -19.03
N ARG A 627 12.91 -25.99 -20.15
CA ARG A 627 13.45 -27.35 -20.12
C ARG A 627 14.77 -27.43 -19.36
N ALA A 628 15.65 -26.45 -19.57
CA ALA A 628 16.93 -26.34 -18.87
C ALA A 628 16.73 -26.16 -17.35
N LEU A 629 15.87 -25.22 -16.94
CA LEU A 629 15.54 -24.99 -15.53
C LEU A 629 15.00 -26.24 -14.84
N ARG A 630 14.06 -26.94 -15.49
CA ARG A 630 13.49 -28.18 -14.98
C ARG A 630 14.54 -29.29 -14.85
N ASN A 631 15.36 -29.49 -15.88
CA ASN A 631 16.41 -30.52 -15.84
C ASN A 631 17.45 -30.21 -14.76
N ALA A 632 17.86 -28.95 -14.63
CA ALA A 632 18.79 -28.50 -13.60
C ALA A 632 18.20 -28.72 -12.20
N TYR A 633 16.92 -28.40 -11.98
CA TYR A 633 16.25 -28.67 -10.70
C TYR A 633 16.24 -30.16 -10.33
N LEU A 634 16.06 -31.06 -11.32
CA LEU A 634 16.02 -32.51 -11.09
C LEU A 634 17.40 -33.15 -10.90
N LEU A 635 18.43 -32.62 -11.55
CA LEU A 635 19.76 -33.24 -11.64
C LEU A 635 20.80 -32.57 -10.74
N GLU A 636 20.65 -31.28 -10.46
CA GLU A 636 21.64 -30.48 -9.75
C GLU A 636 21.14 -30.04 -8.38
N LYS A 637 21.70 -30.64 -7.33
CA LYS A 637 21.31 -30.36 -5.94
C LYS A 637 21.44 -28.87 -5.55
N ARG A 638 22.43 -28.16 -6.12
CA ARG A 638 22.61 -26.73 -5.86
C ARG A 638 21.41 -25.91 -6.34
N VAL A 639 20.87 -26.25 -7.51
CA VAL A 639 19.73 -25.56 -8.12
C VAL A 639 18.47 -25.86 -7.32
N SER A 640 18.24 -27.13 -6.93
CA SER A 640 17.09 -27.49 -6.08
C SER A 640 17.16 -26.80 -4.72
N ASP A 641 18.32 -26.81 -4.05
CA ASP A 641 18.50 -26.19 -2.73
C ASP A 641 18.30 -24.66 -2.78
N GLU A 642 18.64 -23.99 -3.89
CA GLU A 642 18.42 -22.54 -4.05
C GLU A 642 16.95 -22.22 -4.34
N ILE A 643 16.30 -23.02 -5.18
CA ILE A 643 14.89 -22.84 -5.55
C ILE A 643 13.95 -23.16 -4.38
N ASP A 644 14.20 -24.25 -3.65
CA ASP A 644 13.36 -24.69 -2.52
C ASP A 644 13.53 -23.80 -1.27
N ARG A 645 14.53 -22.90 -1.25
CA ARG A 645 14.65 -21.85 -0.21
C ARG A 645 13.70 -20.67 -0.42
N LEU A 646 13.15 -20.50 -1.62
CA LEU A 646 12.20 -19.43 -1.91
C LEU A 646 10.91 -19.68 -1.12
N SER A 647 10.38 -18.64 -0.47
CA SER A 647 9.08 -18.77 0.20
C SER A 647 7.94 -18.85 -0.82
N ASP A 648 6.82 -19.44 -0.41
CA ASP A 648 5.60 -19.46 -1.23
C ASP A 648 5.03 -18.04 -1.45
N SER A 649 5.44 -17.06 -0.64
CA SER A 649 5.08 -15.65 -0.73
C SER A 649 6.16 -14.78 -1.40
N CYS A 650 7.13 -15.40 -2.07
CA CYS A 650 8.26 -14.71 -2.68
C CYS A 650 7.78 -13.74 -3.77
N SER A 651 8.34 -12.52 -3.80
CA SER A 651 8.05 -11.58 -4.89
C SER A 651 8.69 -12.04 -6.21
N PHE A 652 8.19 -11.51 -7.32
CA PHE A 652 8.72 -11.84 -8.65
C PHE A 652 10.21 -11.50 -8.79
N SER A 653 10.61 -10.32 -8.30
CA SER A 653 12.01 -9.85 -8.34
C SER A 653 12.93 -10.69 -7.46
N GLU A 654 12.47 -11.12 -6.28
CA GLU A 654 13.23 -12.02 -5.40
C GLU A 654 13.39 -13.43 -6.00
N GLY A 655 12.33 -13.93 -6.64
CA GLY A 655 12.29 -15.28 -7.20
C GLY A 655 13.18 -15.42 -8.43
N TRP A 656 13.10 -14.46 -9.35
CA TRP A 656 13.84 -14.50 -10.61
C TRP A 656 15.18 -13.76 -10.59
N ARG A 657 15.35 -12.77 -9.70
CA ARG A 657 16.54 -11.89 -9.60
C ARG A 657 16.96 -11.36 -10.99
N GLU A 658 18.24 -11.47 -11.33
CA GLU A 658 18.83 -11.12 -12.63
C GLU A 658 18.44 -12.06 -13.79
N GLY A 659 17.53 -13.01 -13.56
CA GLY A 659 17.17 -14.05 -14.53
C GLY A 659 18.22 -15.15 -14.65
N ILE A 660 19.09 -15.31 -13.64
CA ILE A 660 20.09 -16.39 -13.57
C ILE A 660 19.90 -17.13 -12.25
N ILE A 661 19.60 -18.42 -12.31
CA ILE A 661 19.33 -19.25 -11.13
C ILE A 661 20.41 -20.31 -11.02
N ALA A 662 21.25 -20.22 -9.98
CA ALA A 662 22.37 -21.14 -9.75
C ALA A 662 23.30 -21.37 -10.97
N GLY A 663 23.36 -20.41 -11.92
CA GLY A 663 24.17 -20.49 -13.15
C GLY A 663 23.36 -20.85 -14.41
N VAL A 664 22.08 -21.19 -14.29
CA VAL A 664 21.17 -21.40 -15.42
C VAL A 664 20.64 -20.06 -15.92
N ASP A 665 20.85 -19.75 -17.20
CA ASP A 665 20.30 -18.55 -17.83
C ASP A 665 18.81 -18.74 -18.14
N CYS A 666 17.98 -17.98 -17.45
CA CYS A 666 16.53 -17.96 -17.57
C CYS A 666 16.00 -16.57 -17.94
N ARG A 667 16.81 -15.67 -18.54
CA ARG A 667 16.40 -14.27 -18.76
C ARG A 667 15.20 -14.11 -19.69
N VAL A 668 15.09 -14.91 -20.75
CA VAL A 668 13.97 -14.85 -21.70
C VAL A 668 12.73 -15.49 -21.08
N LEU A 669 12.91 -16.59 -20.34
CA LEU A 669 11.85 -17.22 -19.56
C LEU A 669 11.31 -16.28 -18.48
N ARG A 670 12.20 -15.57 -17.76
CA ARG A 670 11.83 -14.55 -16.79
C ARG A 670 10.99 -13.47 -17.46
N TYR A 671 11.42 -12.98 -18.61
CA TYR A 671 10.70 -11.94 -19.35
C TYR A 671 9.28 -12.38 -19.74
N PHE A 672 9.12 -13.62 -20.21
CA PHE A 672 7.81 -14.23 -20.43
C PHE A 672 6.98 -14.33 -19.13
N CYS A 673 7.57 -14.88 -18.07
CA CYS A 673 6.91 -15.04 -16.77
C CYS A 673 6.56 -13.70 -16.10
N GLY A 674 7.25 -12.61 -16.43
CA GLY A 674 7.00 -11.27 -15.92
C GLY A 674 5.61 -10.75 -16.28
N ALA A 675 5.15 -11.00 -17.51
CA ALA A 675 3.80 -10.60 -17.90
C ALA A 675 2.72 -11.46 -17.22
N LEU A 676 2.99 -12.76 -17.01
CA LEU A 676 2.10 -13.63 -16.23
C LEU A 676 2.01 -13.14 -14.78
N ALA A 677 3.15 -12.77 -14.19
CA ALA A 677 3.21 -12.19 -12.85
C ALA A 677 2.47 -10.85 -12.76
N ALA A 678 2.50 -10.02 -13.82
CA ALA A 678 1.75 -8.78 -13.87
C ALA A 678 0.22 -9.01 -13.81
N ALA A 679 -0.27 -10.11 -14.38
CA ALA A 679 -1.69 -10.50 -14.31
C ALA A 679 -2.12 -11.13 -12.97
N ALA A 680 -1.18 -11.57 -12.14
CA ALA A 680 -1.46 -12.17 -10.84
C ALA A 680 -1.86 -11.12 -9.79
N THR A 681 -2.69 -11.49 -8.81
CA THR A 681 -2.92 -10.66 -7.61
C THR A 681 -1.78 -10.89 -6.62
N SER A 682 -0.61 -10.32 -6.89
CA SER A 682 0.44 -10.25 -5.87
C SER A 682 0.03 -9.27 -4.77
N SER A 683 0.31 -9.62 -3.51
CA SER A 683 0.10 -8.81 -2.31
C SER A 683 1.05 -7.59 -2.24
N THR A 684 1.09 -6.79 -3.30
CA THR A 684 1.56 -5.41 -3.25
C THR A 684 0.32 -4.52 -3.19
N PRO A 685 -0.40 -4.48 -2.05
CA PRO A 685 -1.44 -3.47 -1.86
C PRO A 685 -0.80 -2.09 -1.99
N ARG A 686 -1.62 -1.06 -2.22
CA ARG A 686 -1.21 0.30 -1.89
C ARG A 686 -0.56 0.28 -0.50
N SER A 687 0.58 0.96 -0.34
CA SER A 687 1.15 1.17 1.00
C SER A 687 0.05 1.78 1.89
N GLU A 688 -0.06 1.37 3.15
CA GLU A 688 -1.00 2.00 4.11
C GLU A 688 -0.83 3.53 4.08
N ASP A 689 0.39 4.02 3.88
CA ASP A 689 0.70 5.43 3.72
C ASP A 689 -0.06 6.09 2.55
N SER A 690 -0.26 5.38 1.43
CA SER A 690 -0.96 5.89 0.25
C SER A 690 -2.46 6.06 0.47
N GLU A 691 -3.08 5.25 1.32
CA GLU A 691 -4.49 5.42 1.73
C GLU A 691 -4.64 6.63 2.66
N PHE A 692 -3.70 6.82 3.60
CA PHE A 692 -3.67 8.01 4.45
C PHE A 692 -3.54 9.32 3.65
N MET A 693 -2.84 9.31 2.51
CA MET A 693 -2.71 10.48 1.64
C MET A 693 -4.01 10.88 0.93
N LEU A 694 -5.00 9.98 0.85
CA LEU A 694 -6.29 10.25 0.19
C LEU A 694 -7.39 10.62 1.18
N ILE A 695 -7.08 10.67 2.48
CA ILE A 695 -8.07 10.91 3.55
C ILE A 695 -8.81 12.25 3.42
N ASN A 696 -8.18 13.23 2.77
CA ASN A 696 -8.73 14.58 2.59
C ASN A 696 -9.48 14.78 1.27
N TRP A 697 -9.45 13.81 0.34
CA TRP A 697 -10.17 13.95 -0.91
C TRP A 697 -11.63 13.53 -0.73
N CYS A 698 -12.54 14.39 -1.19
CA CYS A 698 -13.97 14.14 -1.24
C CYS A 698 -14.46 14.48 -2.64
N LYS A 699 -15.37 13.66 -3.17
CA LYS A 699 -16.10 14.00 -4.39
C LYS A 699 -16.82 15.33 -4.22
N ILE A 700 -16.81 16.16 -5.27
CA ILE A 700 -17.59 17.40 -5.31
C ILE A 700 -19.09 17.05 -5.17
N PRO A 701 -19.80 17.60 -4.16
CA PRO A 701 -21.22 17.34 -3.98
C PRO A 701 -22.02 17.62 -5.26
N PHE A 702 -22.99 16.75 -5.57
CA PHE A 702 -23.87 16.84 -6.75
C PHE A 702 -23.18 16.71 -8.12
N SER A 703 -21.86 16.50 -8.18
CA SER A 703 -21.19 16.17 -9.44
C SER A 703 -21.68 14.82 -9.97
N GLN A 704 -22.04 14.80 -11.25
CA GLN A 704 -22.33 13.57 -12.01
C GLN A 704 -21.10 13.07 -12.78
N SER A 705 -19.97 13.77 -12.70
CA SER A 705 -18.74 13.34 -13.36
C SER A 705 -18.19 12.08 -12.71
N ILE A 706 -17.80 11.11 -13.55
CA ILE A 706 -17.10 9.88 -13.15
C ILE A 706 -15.59 10.09 -12.98
N THR A 707 -15.06 11.27 -13.34
CA THR A 707 -13.65 11.66 -13.14
C THR A 707 -13.55 12.93 -12.30
N ASP A 708 -12.46 13.08 -11.54
CA ASP A 708 -12.20 14.27 -10.73
C ASP A 708 -10.73 14.69 -10.85
N PHE A 709 -10.47 15.90 -11.33
CA PHE A 709 -9.10 16.37 -11.56
C PHE A 709 -8.26 16.41 -10.27
N SER A 710 -8.86 16.70 -9.12
CA SER A 710 -8.11 16.73 -7.85
C SER A 710 -7.66 15.32 -7.45
N LEU A 711 -8.51 14.32 -7.68
CA LEU A 711 -8.16 12.91 -7.52
C LEU A 711 -7.02 12.53 -8.47
N GLU A 712 -7.19 12.78 -9.78
CA GLU A 712 -6.20 12.45 -10.81
C GLU A 712 -4.85 13.10 -10.51
N ALA A 713 -4.84 14.37 -10.07
CA ALA A 713 -3.63 15.09 -9.70
C ALA A 713 -2.90 14.41 -8.53
N ILE A 714 -3.61 13.95 -7.49
CA ILE A 714 -3.01 13.24 -6.36
C ILE A 714 -2.42 11.91 -6.83
N LEU A 715 -3.19 11.13 -7.59
CA LEU A 715 -2.81 9.78 -8.04
C LEU A 715 -1.63 9.79 -9.01
N HIS A 716 -1.65 10.68 -10.00
CA HIS A 716 -0.51 10.89 -10.88
C HIS A 716 0.69 11.51 -10.15
N ALA A 717 0.50 12.40 -9.18
CA ALA A 717 1.61 12.94 -8.40
C ALA A 717 2.31 11.86 -7.55
N GLN A 718 1.56 10.87 -7.04
CA GLN A 718 2.13 9.69 -6.38
C GLN A 718 2.98 8.87 -7.34
N ASN A 719 2.48 8.58 -8.55
CA ASN A 719 3.24 7.88 -9.59
C ASN A 719 4.46 8.66 -10.07
N TYR A 720 4.40 9.99 -10.14
CA TYR A 720 5.50 10.83 -10.65
C TYR A 720 6.80 10.61 -9.85
N ARG A 721 6.69 10.17 -8.58
CA ARG A 721 7.82 9.81 -7.73
C ARG A 721 8.34 8.38 -7.91
N SER A 722 7.50 7.45 -8.38
CA SER A 722 7.79 6.01 -8.42
C SER A 722 8.40 5.53 -9.74
N TRP A 723 8.46 6.38 -10.76
CA TRP A 723 9.18 6.05 -11.99
C TRP A 723 10.68 5.87 -11.73
N PRO A 724 11.33 4.88 -12.38
CA PRO A 724 12.77 4.83 -12.47
C PRO A 724 13.29 6.18 -12.98
N LYS A 725 14.33 6.72 -12.34
CA LYS A 725 15.01 7.90 -12.86
C LYS A 725 15.73 7.49 -14.13
N TYR A 726 15.18 7.89 -15.28
CA TYR A 726 15.91 7.91 -16.54
C TYR A 726 16.93 9.05 -16.55
#